data_AF-A0A9P6XHR7-F1
#
_entry.id   AF-A0A9P6XHR7-F1
#
_cell.length_a   1.000
_cell.length_b   1.000
_cell.length_c   1.000
_cell.angle_alpha   90.00
_cell.angle_beta   90.00
_cell.angle_gamma   90.00
#
_symmetry.space_group_name_H-M   'P 1'
#
loop_
_entity.id
_entity.type
_entity.pdbx_description
1 polymer ?
#
loop_
_entity_poly.entity_id
_entity_poly.type
_entity_poly.pdbx_seq_one_letter_code
_entity_poly.pdbx_strand_id
1 'polypeptide(L)'
;MGKKVTYAIGLIRQSPFAQELKEQKSRYETEIELGNEKKAAMIALEISDLLIAQVDEIDPELPLHVQEQDTKQYLLKAVYYCKKAIKMFQKDKENRDTQHDLVSAYYNLCQCHLSLEDFQSAIRYGSVAASYMPKEEQNKHKLQMIYKAIADAYFMKAIDPDESRHDDFLHAFNYYMKERSILETMTLDDVDRDPTVLPQLIRSSKFNLGVVCSKLPHKSELAEGFLKAAVEDAQALKDYANEKKTWWELGNHYRRMHQDHLVKGCQVREMNIIRQHGFAEDEPLCLEERIKFHLEMKEFSECYRLCKRYKEVLGLEHQEYYTNIQKLIKEVEQLTQTYEQKSKNGTHTLENACQKAVLLHELAMIQLDNQMYRVAIKSADEGLYNLNNFKHSTISIIHLYIKLLEVKSESQWQLRENNIETYISISNQTLEFIEKHIKNARLRLEQKITVYKRRIDIHTYYNQEHRVNRFKKILREIEIEHEKLSDVTRNDPMELDNNESRRLNTLGFGDRITPSHKTLLKIETLTIQVNVLLPEPVIIRILCYDLNLTMKWLIDETKKRTWQLYGHEPIISNIRTQDNDVFLNDIIQDVITEPNQEVDAIVTGITLKSALDIYLNACERLNITPSYAIRKLLTNVRHGNIPLKGSLTKEQIPVIQQVLQRINLINELDLSSNFLSDNDVQILLKDCKIPNEINLSNNRITVSTVQLITDIFSDSDLARISLSFNPIGPQIIQEVPKMISHFPNLRALNFEGTCLGKHMQVDESIKDLYKCMIQSDVPYLITLNLSGNHFEKDMLSIWTSLLVYIERLDKLHLSGVSSDTKWNNFALLSTTSLRGLDYSYSAGGILDTNDINELLSTGKRLTELDLSGCALTVQDLIHLCRDIQYCSNFKLLSFQHNTTMSDEGLQRLYQAFKQCKISKLDVSYCGLTSKSAVTLAQWASEGTIKEMTITGNDLFPTEHQFSQFIEMYANSDTKVTLDFAESSFIENKMIPSWMLRKAKQPTTPF
;
A
#
# COMPACT_ATOMS: atom_id res chain seq x y z
N MET A 1 -4.73 -81.51 9.91
CA MET A 1 -3.97 -82.66 9.36
C MET A 1 -3.78 -82.44 7.87
N GLY A 2 -2.58 -82.69 7.32
CA GLY A 2 -2.32 -82.71 5.87
C GLY A 2 -1.06 -81.93 5.49
N LYS A 3 -0.04 -82.64 5.01
CA LYS A 3 1.34 -82.20 4.77
C LYS A 3 1.53 -81.42 3.45
N LYS A 4 2.57 -80.57 3.44
CA LYS A 4 3.28 -80.06 2.25
C LYS A 4 3.65 -81.18 1.25
N VAL A 5 3.47 -80.94 -0.05
CA VAL A 5 4.48 -81.25 -1.09
C VAL A 5 4.38 -80.21 -2.23
N THR A 6 5.54 -79.63 -2.51
CA THR A 6 5.92 -78.73 -3.60
C THR A 6 5.98 -79.44 -4.95
N TYR A 7 5.50 -78.82 -6.02
CA TYR A 7 6.12 -78.91 -7.35
C TYR A 7 6.15 -77.52 -7.97
N ALA A 8 7.37 -77.02 -8.12
CA ALA A 8 7.69 -75.94 -9.03
C ALA A 8 7.72 -76.46 -10.47
N ILE A 9 7.63 -75.50 -11.41
CA ILE A 9 7.90 -75.54 -12.85
C ILE A 9 6.63 -75.56 -13.72
N GLY A 10 6.32 -74.37 -14.26
CA GLY A 10 5.37 -74.20 -15.35
C GLY A 10 5.02 -72.73 -15.61
N LEU A 11 6.00 -71.92 -16.02
CA LEU A 11 5.88 -70.52 -16.45
C LEU A 11 5.53 -69.50 -15.34
N ILE A 12 6.56 -69.00 -14.65
CA ILE A 12 6.51 -67.65 -14.11
C ILE A 12 6.39 -66.73 -15.33
N ARG A 13 5.15 -66.39 -15.72
CA ARG A 13 4.93 -65.11 -16.39
C ARG A 13 5.42 -64.09 -15.37
N GLN A 14 6.62 -63.54 -15.61
CA GLN A 14 7.04 -62.35 -14.89
C GLN A 14 5.88 -61.36 -15.00
N SER A 15 5.52 -60.71 -13.89
CA SER A 15 4.52 -59.63 -13.93
C SER A 15 4.85 -58.75 -15.14
N PRO A 16 3.86 -58.40 -15.99
CA PRO A 16 4.10 -57.57 -17.17
C PRO A 16 5.00 -56.35 -16.86
N PHE A 17 4.76 -55.72 -15.71
CA PHE A 17 5.61 -54.65 -15.16
C PHE A 17 7.06 -55.08 -14.89
N ALA A 18 7.27 -56.22 -14.21
CA ALA A 18 8.60 -56.72 -13.90
C ALA A 18 9.40 -57.08 -15.16
N GLN A 19 8.72 -57.56 -16.20
CA GLN A 19 9.31 -57.82 -17.50
C GLN A 19 9.68 -56.52 -18.22
N GLU A 20 8.75 -55.57 -18.30
CA GLU A 20 8.96 -54.26 -18.94
C GLU A 20 10.08 -53.46 -18.25
N LEU A 21 10.10 -53.43 -16.91
CA LEU A 21 11.15 -52.79 -16.13
C LEU A 21 12.53 -53.42 -16.37
N LYS A 22 12.59 -54.74 -16.59
CA LYS A 22 13.85 -55.45 -16.88
C LYS A 22 14.34 -55.13 -18.30
N GLU A 23 13.44 -55.11 -19.27
CA GLU A 23 13.75 -54.77 -20.66
C GLU A 23 14.26 -53.32 -20.77
N GLN A 24 13.60 -52.36 -20.12
CA GLN A 24 14.03 -50.97 -20.12
C GLN A 24 15.38 -50.75 -19.43
N LYS A 25 15.66 -51.46 -18.33
CA LYS A 25 16.99 -51.44 -17.68
C LYS A 25 18.10 -51.96 -18.60
N SER A 26 17.84 -53.05 -19.31
CA SER A 26 18.83 -53.60 -20.26
C SER A 26 19.12 -52.62 -21.41
N ARG A 27 18.09 -51.92 -21.91
CA ARG A 27 18.25 -50.88 -22.93
C ARG A 27 19.06 -49.69 -22.39
N TYR A 28 18.78 -49.26 -21.16
CA TYR A 28 19.54 -48.20 -20.48
C TYR A 28 21.04 -48.53 -20.38
N GLU A 29 21.38 -49.72 -19.90
CA GLU A 29 22.78 -50.16 -19.77
C GLU A 29 23.49 -50.22 -21.13
N THR A 30 22.82 -50.72 -22.16
CA THR A 30 23.35 -50.80 -23.53
C THR A 30 23.68 -49.41 -24.09
N GLU A 31 22.78 -48.43 -23.95
CA GLU A 31 23.01 -47.08 -24.46
C GLU A 31 24.13 -46.34 -23.69
N ILE A 32 24.33 -46.65 -22.41
CA ILE A 32 25.47 -46.16 -21.63
C ILE A 32 26.79 -46.73 -22.15
N GLU A 33 26.84 -48.04 -22.41
CA GLU A 33 28.03 -48.69 -22.99
C GLU A 33 28.38 -48.14 -24.38
N LEU A 34 27.36 -47.80 -25.18
CA LEU A 34 27.52 -47.17 -26.49
C LEU A 34 27.89 -45.68 -26.42
N GLY A 35 27.90 -45.06 -25.23
CA GLY A 35 28.20 -43.64 -25.04
C GLY A 35 27.09 -42.67 -25.44
N ASN A 36 25.87 -43.16 -25.70
CA ASN A 36 24.71 -42.37 -26.13
C ASN A 36 23.99 -41.75 -24.93
N GLU A 37 24.64 -40.79 -24.24
CA GLU A 37 24.15 -40.24 -22.97
C GLU A 37 22.73 -39.65 -23.04
N LYS A 38 22.33 -39.01 -24.15
CA LYS A 38 20.96 -38.45 -24.31
C LYS A 38 19.89 -39.54 -24.35
N LYS A 39 20.10 -40.62 -25.11
CA LYS A 39 19.15 -41.74 -25.18
C LYS A 39 19.07 -42.49 -23.85
N ALA A 40 20.21 -42.70 -23.20
CA ALA A 40 20.24 -43.30 -21.88
C ALA A 40 19.47 -42.44 -20.85
N ALA A 41 19.57 -41.12 -20.92
CA ALA A 41 18.81 -40.22 -20.05
C ALA A 41 17.29 -40.30 -20.27
N MET A 42 16.84 -40.39 -21.52
CA MET A 42 15.42 -40.60 -21.86
C MET A 42 14.90 -41.93 -21.31
N ILE A 43 15.64 -43.04 -21.48
CA ILE A 43 15.23 -44.35 -20.95
C ILE A 43 15.21 -44.33 -19.42
N ALA A 44 16.14 -43.63 -18.76
CA ALA A 44 16.10 -43.46 -17.31
C ALA A 44 14.85 -42.70 -16.84
N LEU A 45 14.38 -41.71 -17.61
CA LEU A 45 13.13 -41.01 -17.32
C LEU A 45 11.91 -41.95 -17.50
N GLU A 46 11.84 -42.73 -18.59
CA GLU A 46 10.80 -43.75 -18.80
C GLU A 46 10.74 -44.77 -17.65
N ILE A 47 11.91 -45.25 -17.18
CA ILE A 47 11.99 -46.15 -16.02
C ILE A 47 11.41 -45.48 -14.77
N SER A 48 11.65 -44.18 -14.58
CA SER A 48 11.12 -43.45 -13.43
C SER A 48 9.59 -43.31 -13.49
N ASP A 49 9.02 -43.04 -14.67
CA ASP A 49 7.57 -42.94 -14.88
C ASP A 49 6.88 -44.28 -14.58
N LEU A 50 7.43 -45.38 -15.10
CA LEU A 50 6.94 -46.74 -14.82
C LEU A 50 6.95 -47.06 -13.32
N LEU A 51 8.02 -46.69 -12.62
CA LEU A 51 8.15 -46.92 -11.18
C LEU A 51 7.17 -46.08 -10.35
N ILE A 52 6.86 -44.86 -10.80
CA ILE A 52 5.86 -44.00 -10.15
C ILE A 52 4.46 -44.57 -10.38
N ALA A 53 4.11 -44.95 -11.61
CA ALA A 53 2.80 -45.53 -11.93
C ALA A 53 2.53 -46.83 -11.15
N GLN A 54 3.55 -47.65 -10.91
CA GLN A 54 3.40 -48.89 -10.15
C GLN A 54 2.98 -48.68 -8.69
N VAL A 55 3.23 -47.49 -8.11
CA VAL A 55 2.79 -47.16 -6.74
C VAL A 55 1.27 -47.16 -6.64
N ASP A 56 0.58 -46.68 -7.68
CA ASP A 56 -0.90 -46.65 -7.72
C ASP A 56 -1.53 -48.05 -7.94
N GLU A 57 -0.72 -49.03 -8.36
CA GLU A 57 -1.15 -50.41 -8.64
C GLU A 57 -0.77 -51.41 -7.53
N ILE A 58 -0.28 -50.94 -6.38
CA ILE A 58 0.01 -51.83 -5.24
C ILE A 58 -1.29 -52.45 -4.74
N ASP A 59 -1.27 -53.77 -4.54
CA ASP A 59 -2.43 -54.54 -4.12
C ASP A 59 -2.96 -54.03 -2.76
N PRO A 60 -4.20 -53.49 -2.71
CA PRO A 60 -4.78 -52.95 -1.49
C PRO A 60 -5.07 -54.04 -0.44
N GLU A 61 -5.08 -55.33 -0.82
CA GLU A 61 -5.26 -56.45 0.12
C GLU A 61 -3.97 -56.78 0.91
N LEU A 62 -2.81 -56.23 0.53
CA LEU A 62 -1.57 -56.41 1.28
C LEU A 62 -1.63 -55.70 2.64
N PRO A 63 -0.91 -56.17 3.67
CA PRO A 63 -0.79 -55.43 4.92
C PRO A 63 -0.20 -54.03 4.71
N LEU A 64 -0.72 -53.00 5.39
CA LEU A 64 -0.27 -51.60 5.27
C LEU A 64 1.26 -51.42 5.31
N HIS A 65 1.93 -52.09 6.25
CA HIS A 65 3.40 -52.01 6.37
C HIS A 65 4.15 -52.56 5.14
N VAL A 66 3.57 -53.51 4.40
CA VAL A 66 4.12 -54.04 3.15
C VAL A 66 3.87 -53.05 2.01
N GLN A 67 2.67 -52.47 1.95
CA GLN A 67 2.34 -51.42 0.98
C GLN A 67 3.27 -50.21 1.11
N GLU A 68 3.50 -49.73 2.34
CA GLU A 68 4.43 -48.63 2.65
C GLU A 68 5.88 -48.98 2.26
N GLN A 69 6.31 -50.20 2.56
CA GLN A 69 7.66 -50.67 2.23
C GLN A 69 7.87 -50.73 0.70
N ASP A 70 6.93 -51.29 -0.04
CA ASP A 70 7.00 -51.43 -1.49
C ASP A 70 6.92 -50.04 -2.17
N THR A 71 6.02 -49.17 -1.71
CA THR A 71 5.91 -47.77 -2.14
C THR A 71 7.26 -47.07 -2.00
N LYS A 72 7.86 -47.12 -0.81
CA LYS A 72 9.16 -46.51 -0.55
C LYS A 72 10.26 -47.10 -1.44
N GLN A 73 10.23 -48.41 -1.68
CA GLN A 73 11.23 -49.08 -2.51
C GLN A 73 11.14 -48.64 -3.98
N TYR A 74 9.94 -48.53 -4.54
CA TYR A 74 9.75 -48.08 -5.93
C TYR A 74 10.10 -46.60 -6.09
N LEU A 75 9.65 -45.73 -5.17
CA LEU A 75 9.94 -44.30 -5.21
C LEU A 75 11.45 -43.99 -5.07
N LEU A 76 12.17 -44.68 -4.16
CA LEU A 76 13.62 -44.49 -4.04
C LEU A 76 14.38 -44.91 -5.31
N LYS A 77 13.90 -45.95 -6.01
CA LYS A 77 14.45 -46.34 -7.31
C LYS A 77 14.12 -45.30 -8.39
N ALA A 78 12.91 -44.75 -8.41
CA ALA A 78 12.54 -43.68 -9.34
C ALA A 78 13.44 -42.44 -9.15
N VAL A 79 13.65 -42.01 -7.89
CA VAL A 79 14.56 -40.92 -7.52
C VAL A 79 15.99 -41.17 -8.03
N TYR A 80 16.47 -42.41 -7.94
CA TYR A 80 17.79 -42.78 -8.47
C TYR A 80 17.89 -42.53 -9.98
N TYR A 81 16.91 -43.00 -10.76
CA TYR A 81 16.92 -42.84 -12.22
C TYR A 81 16.70 -41.38 -12.64
N CYS A 82 15.83 -40.62 -11.98
CA CYS A 82 15.67 -39.19 -12.23
C CYS A 82 16.99 -38.42 -12.03
N LYS A 83 17.73 -38.69 -10.95
CA LYS A 83 19.03 -38.05 -10.69
C LYS A 83 20.08 -38.41 -11.75
N LYS A 84 20.04 -39.64 -12.29
CA LYS A 84 20.90 -40.06 -13.40
C LYS A 84 20.56 -39.31 -14.69
N ALA A 85 19.27 -39.23 -15.02
CA ALA A 85 18.78 -38.50 -16.20
C ALA A 85 19.17 -37.01 -16.13
N ILE A 86 18.92 -36.34 -15.01
CA ILE A 86 19.29 -34.92 -14.80
C ILE A 86 20.79 -34.69 -15.02
N LYS A 87 21.65 -35.55 -14.46
CA LYS A 87 23.11 -35.41 -14.61
C LYS A 87 23.55 -35.46 -16.08
N MET A 88 22.86 -36.24 -16.91
CA MET A 88 23.16 -36.38 -18.33
C MET A 88 22.58 -35.21 -19.14
N PHE A 89 21.32 -34.84 -18.90
CA PHE A 89 20.67 -33.71 -19.58
C PHE A 89 21.32 -32.35 -19.27
N GLN A 90 21.86 -32.15 -18.07
CA GLN A 90 22.53 -30.90 -17.68
C GLN A 90 23.75 -30.54 -18.55
N LYS A 91 24.36 -31.52 -19.24
CA LYS A 91 25.49 -31.28 -20.14
C LYS A 91 25.09 -30.55 -21.43
N ASP A 92 23.81 -30.61 -21.81
CA ASP A 92 23.25 -30.00 -23.04
C ASP A 92 22.02 -29.12 -22.69
N LYS A 93 22.11 -28.36 -21.59
CA LYS A 93 21.01 -27.55 -21.02
C LYS A 93 20.51 -26.40 -21.91
N GLU A 94 21.26 -26.05 -22.95
CA GLU A 94 20.90 -24.97 -23.89
C GLU A 94 19.98 -25.47 -25.03
N ASN A 95 19.84 -26.79 -25.19
CA ASN A 95 18.97 -27.41 -26.17
C ASN A 95 17.51 -27.46 -25.68
N ARG A 96 16.57 -27.00 -26.52
CA ARG A 96 15.13 -26.88 -26.20
C ARG A 96 14.49 -28.23 -25.85
N ASP A 97 14.81 -29.30 -26.57
CA ASP A 97 14.25 -30.64 -26.30
C ASP A 97 14.74 -31.15 -24.93
N THR A 98 16.02 -30.92 -24.64
CA THR A 98 16.66 -31.30 -23.37
C THR A 98 16.06 -30.52 -22.19
N GLN A 99 15.58 -29.29 -22.40
CA GLN A 99 14.88 -28.52 -21.37
C GLN A 99 13.53 -29.14 -21.00
N HIS A 100 12.75 -29.62 -21.98
CA HIS A 100 11.49 -30.33 -21.71
C HIS A 100 11.72 -31.61 -20.90
N ASP A 101 12.74 -32.38 -21.25
CA ASP A 101 13.11 -33.60 -20.51
C ASP A 101 13.60 -33.29 -19.08
N LEU A 102 14.35 -32.19 -18.89
CA LEU A 102 14.77 -31.70 -17.57
C LEU A 102 13.57 -31.32 -16.70
N VAL A 103 12.59 -30.61 -17.26
CA VAL A 103 11.34 -30.26 -16.55
C VAL A 103 10.62 -31.52 -16.08
N SER A 104 10.48 -32.53 -16.93
CA SER A 104 9.86 -33.81 -16.57
C SER A 104 10.63 -34.55 -15.48
N ALA A 105 11.96 -34.60 -15.56
CA ALA A 105 12.78 -35.27 -14.53
C ALA A 105 12.68 -34.57 -13.15
N TYR A 106 12.68 -33.22 -13.12
CA TYR A 106 12.49 -32.47 -11.88
C TYR A 106 11.07 -32.58 -11.34
N TYR A 107 10.06 -32.63 -12.22
CA TYR A 107 8.68 -32.87 -11.83
C TYR A 107 8.50 -34.26 -11.19
N ASN A 108 9.10 -35.31 -11.77
CA ASN A 108 9.06 -36.65 -11.19
C ASN A 108 9.73 -36.70 -9.81
N LEU A 109 10.85 -35.99 -9.62
CA LEU A 109 11.45 -35.84 -8.29
C LEU A 109 10.51 -35.12 -7.30
N CYS A 110 9.79 -34.09 -7.76
CA CYS A 110 8.78 -33.41 -6.94
C CYS A 110 7.70 -34.41 -6.47
N GLN A 111 7.13 -35.20 -7.38
CA GLN A 111 6.13 -36.22 -7.06
C GLN A 111 6.66 -37.29 -6.11
N CYS A 112 7.84 -37.86 -6.38
CA CYS A 112 8.40 -38.89 -5.50
C CYS A 112 8.65 -38.38 -4.08
N HIS A 113 9.19 -37.16 -3.94
CA HIS A 113 9.45 -36.59 -2.62
C HIS A 113 8.17 -36.18 -1.90
N LEU A 114 7.13 -35.77 -2.63
CA LEU A 114 5.80 -35.52 -2.07
C LEU A 114 5.19 -36.80 -1.48
N SER A 115 5.22 -37.91 -2.21
CA SER A 115 4.74 -39.22 -1.73
C SER A 115 5.59 -39.84 -0.62
N LEU A 116 6.87 -39.43 -0.51
CA LEU A 116 7.76 -39.81 0.60
C LEU A 116 7.66 -38.88 1.81
N GLU A 117 6.73 -37.91 1.80
CA GLU A 117 6.53 -36.91 2.86
C GLU A 117 7.77 -36.02 3.11
N ASP A 118 8.70 -35.94 2.15
CA ASP A 118 9.84 -35.00 2.17
C ASP A 118 9.45 -33.70 1.47
N PHE A 119 8.60 -32.92 2.14
CA PHE A 119 7.99 -31.72 1.58
C PHE A 119 9.02 -30.66 1.15
N GLN A 120 10.12 -30.51 1.89
CA GLN A 120 11.17 -29.54 1.55
C GLN A 120 11.85 -29.87 0.22
N SER A 121 12.20 -31.14 0.00
CA SER A 121 12.75 -31.57 -1.29
C SER A 121 11.72 -31.48 -2.40
N ALA A 122 10.45 -31.82 -2.14
CA ALA A 122 9.37 -31.73 -3.13
C ALA A 122 9.20 -30.28 -3.64
N ILE A 123 9.10 -29.31 -2.73
CA ILE A 123 8.99 -27.87 -3.04
C ILE A 123 10.21 -27.39 -3.84
N ARG A 124 11.43 -27.79 -3.42
CA ARG A 124 12.67 -27.44 -4.11
C ARG A 124 12.67 -27.94 -5.54
N TYR A 125 12.39 -29.22 -5.76
CA TYR A 125 12.44 -29.80 -7.11
C TYR A 125 11.30 -29.29 -8.00
N GLY A 126 10.10 -29.08 -7.45
CA GLY A 126 9.00 -28.46 -8.20
C GLY A 126 9.32 -27.02 -8.62
N SER A 127 9.91 -26.22 -7.73
CA SER A 127 10.33 -24.84 -8.06
C SER A 127 11.39 -24.80 -9.16
N VAL A 128 12.31 -25.76 -9.16
CA VAL A 128 13.30 -25.92 -10.23
C VAL A 128 12.63 -26.37 -11.54
N ALA A 129 11.68 -27.30 -11.51
CA ALA A 129 10.91 -27.68 -12.69
C ALA A 129 10.20 -26.47 -13.32
N ALA A 130 9.56 -25.63 -12.50
CA ALA A 130 8.90 -24.42 -12.97
C ALA A 130 9.86 -23.39 -13.60
N SER A 131 11.11 -23.28 -13.10
CA SER A 131 12.08 -22.32 -13.62
C SER A 131 12.71 -22.72 -14.96
N TYR A 132 12.78 -24.02 -15.25
CA TYR A 132 13.22 -24.55 -16.55
C TYR A 132 12.11 -24.56 -17.61
N MET A 133 10.87 -24.20 -17.25
CA MET A 133 9.76 -24.16 -18.22
C MET A 133 10.00 -23.05 -19.25
N PRO A 134 9.94 -23.33 -20.57
CA PRO A 134 10.08 -22.31 -21.61
C PRO A 134 9.01 -21.21 -21.48
N LYS A 135 9.37 -19.95 -21.75
CA LYS A 135 8.44 -18.79 -21.68
C LYS A 135 7.36 -18.80 -22.76
N GLU A 136 7.52 -19.63 -23.81
CA GLU A 136 6.53 -19.81 -24.87
C GLU A 136 5.50 -20.85 -24.45
N GLU A 137 4.20 -20.58 -24.70
CA GLU A 137 2.98 -21.24 -24.19
C GLU A 137 2.81 -22.76 -24.46
N GLN A 138 3.86 -23.53 -24.79
CA GLN A 138 3.72 -24.81 -25.49
C GLN A 138 3.37 -26.05 -24.66
N ASN A 139 3.23 -25.97 -23.33
CA ASN A 139 2.66 -27.09 -22.57
C ASN A 139 1.98 -26.63 -21.27
N LYS A 140 0.78 -26.05 -21.43
CA LYS A 140 -0.04 -25.52 -20.34
C LYS A 140 -0.39 -26.60 -19.31
N HIS A 141 -0.69 -27.82 -19.75
CA HIS A 141 -1.01 -28.92 -18.84
C HIS A 141 0.16 -29.30 -17.92
N LYS A 142 1.39 -29.45 -18.45
CA LYS A 142 2.56 -29.76 -17.62
C LYS A 142 2.85 -28.65 -16.61
N LEU A 143 2.71 -27.38 -17.01
CA LEU A 143 2.88 -26.25 -16.10
C LEU A 143 1.82 -26.23 -14.99
N GLN A 144 0.56 -26.53 -15.34
CA GLN A 144 -0.53 -26.71 -14.38
C GLN A 144 -0.21 -27.82 -13.37
N MET A 145 0.25 -28.98 -13.82
CA MET A 145 0.65 -30.09 -12.94
C MET A 145 1.78 -29.70 -11.97
N ILE A 146 2.78 -28.94 -12.44
CA ILE A 146 3.89 -28.47 -11.60
C ILE A 146 3.38 -27.52 -10.52
N TYR A 147 2.56 -26.53 -10.87
CA TYR A 147 2.00 -25.61 -9.88
C TYR A 147 1.11 -26.31 -8.87
N LYS A 148 0.28 -27.25 -9.31
CA LYS A 148 -0.53 -28.09 -8.41
C LYS A 148 0.35 -28.88 -7.45
N ALA A 149 1.39 -29.55 -7.95
CA ALA A 149 2.30 -30.35 -7.11
C ALA A 149 3.01 -29.53 -6.03
N ILE A 150 3.47 -28.32 -6.37
CA ILE A 150 4.09 -27.42 -5.39
C ILE A 150 3.05 -26.97 -4.35
N ALA A 151 1.83 -26.65 -4.81
CA ALA A 151 0.74 -26.26 -3.91
C ALA A 151 0.34 -27.40 -2.96
N ASP A 152 0.20 -28.63 -3.48
CA ASP A 152 -0.07 -29.83 -2.71
C ASP A 152 1.04 -30.07 -1.68
N ALA A 153 2.31 -29.89 -2.04
CA ALA A 153 3.44 -30.03 -1.12
C ALA A 153 3.40 -29.01 0.04
N TYR A 154 3.11 -27.74 -0.25
CA TYR A 154 2.90 -26.74 0.80
C TYR A 154 1.67 -27.04 1.65
N PHE A 155 0.58 -27.52 1.04
CA PHE A 155 -0.66 -27.84 1.75
C PHE A 155 -0.47 -29.03 2.70
N MET A 156 0.15 -30.12 2.23
CA MET A 156 0.46 -31.29 3.04
C MET A 156 1.42 -30.95 4.19
N LYS A 157 2.44 -30.13 3.90
CA LYS A 157 3.32 -29.59 4.94
C LYS A 157 2.55 -28.77 5.97
N ALA A 158 1.57 -27.96 5.55
CA ALA A 158 0.79 -27.11 6.44
C ALA A 158 -0.13 -27.88 7.41
N ILE A 159 -0.57 -29.08 7.04
CA ILE A 159 -1.41 -29.95 7.90
C ILE A 159 -0.59 -30.88 8.79
N ASP A 160 0.69 -31.09 8.49
CA ASP A 160 1.60 -31.91 9.28
C ASP A 160 1.89 -31.25 10.64
N PRO A 161 1.61 -31.91 11.78
CA PRO A 161 1.81 -31.30 13.10
C PRO A 161 3.26 -30.87 13.40
N ASP A 162 4.26 -31.54 12.85
CA ASP A 162 5.68 -31.35 13.17
C ASP A 162 6.38 -30.43 12.15
N GLU A 163 6.03 -30.53 10.88
CA GLU A 163 6.65 -29.78 9.77
C GLU A 163 5.92 -28.47 9.42
N SER A 164 4.67 -28.31 9.83
CA SER A 164 3.87 -27.13 9.47
C SER A 164 4.45 -25.81 9.96
N ARG A 165 4.31 -24.80 9.10
CA ARG A 165 4.64 -23.40 9.38
C ARG A 165 3.47 -22.50 9.03
N HIS A 166 3.44 -21.32 9.65
CA HIS A 166 2.36 -20.35 9.53
C HIS A 166 2.05 -19.96 8.08
N ASP A 167 3.09 -19.74 7.27
CA ASP A 167 2.93 -19.26 5.90
C ASP A 167 2.65 -20.38 4.89
N ASP A 168 2.68 -21.66 5.28
CA ASP A 168 2.59 -22.76 4.32
C ASP A 168 1.24 -22.77 3.57
N PHE A 169 0.11 -22.49 4.25
CA PHE A 169 -1.18 -22.33 3.57
C PHE A 169 -1.21 -21.14 2.60
N LEU A 170 -0.49 -20.05 2.90
CA LEU A 170 -0.41 -18.89 2.00
C LEU A 170 0.38 -19.24 0.73
N HIS A 171 1.49 -19.97 0.88
CA HIS A 171 2.26 -20.48 -0.26
C HIS A 171 1.44 -21.45 -1.10
N ALA A 172 0.71 -22.39 -0.48
CA ALA A 172 -0.21 -23.28 -1.17
C ALA A 172 -1.27 -22.50 -1.98
N PHE A 173 -1.90 -21.51 -1.36
CA PHE A 173 -2.87 -20.62 -2.05
C PHE A 173 -2.25 -19.93 -3.27
N ASN A 174 -1.06 -19.35 -3.13
CA ASN A 174 -0.39 -18.64 -4.23
C ASN A 174 -0.11 -19.57 -5.42
N TYR A 175 0.29 -20.82 -5.18
CA TYR A 175 0.53 -21.79 -6.25
C TYR A 175 -0.77 -22.36 -6.85
N TYR A 176 -1.82 -22.62 -6.05
CA TYR A 176 -3.14 -22.96 -6.61
C TYR A 176 -3.74 -21.83 -7.46
N MET A 177 -3.49 -20.56 -7.11
CA MET A 177 -3.88 -19.43 -7.96
C MET A 177 -3.11 -19.39 -9.28
N LYS A 178 -1.81 -19.71 -9.27
CA LYS A 178 -1.02 -19.87 -10.51
C LYS A 178 -1.54 -21.02 -11.37
N GLU A 179 -1.84 -22.16 -10.76
CA GLU A 179 -2.48 -23.30 -11.43
C GLU A 179 -3.79 -22.89 -12.11
N ARG A 180 -4.67 -22.20 -11.38
CA ARG A 180 -5.95 -21.71 -11.91
C ARG A 180 -5.78 -20.75 -13.09
N SER A 181 -4.84 -19.82 -13.00
CA SER A 181 -4.57 -18.86 -14.09
C SER A 181 -4.15 -19.58 -15.38
N ILE A 182 -3.48 -20.73 -15.28
CA ILE A 182 -3.16 -21.55 -16.45
C ILE A 182 -4.41 -22.27 -16.95
N LEU A 183 -5.19 -22.90 -16.04
CA LEU A 183 -6.43 -23.61 -16.38
C LEU A 183 -7.45 -22.73 -17.12
N GLU A 184 -7.58 -21.45 -16.75
CA GLU A 184 -8.47 -20.49 -17.40
C GLU A 184 -8.09 -20.20 -18.87
N THR A 185 -6.85 -20.53 -19.28
CA THR A 185 -6.34 -20.38 -20.65
C THR A 185 -6.24 -21.69 -21.43
N MET A 186 -6.57 -22.82 -20.79
CA MET A 186 -6.48 -24.14 -21.40
C MET A 186 -7.70 -24.44 -22.28
N THR A 187 -7.45 -25.20 -23.34
CA THR A 187 -8.44 -25.72 -24.28
C THR A 187 -8.41 -27.25 -24.31
N LEU A 188 -9.35 -27.89 -25.00
CA LEU A 188 -9.33 -29.35 -25.17
C LEU A 188 -8.06 -29.84 -25.89
N ASP A 189 -7.41 -29.00 -26.71
CA ASP A 189 -6.15 -29.35 -27.37
C ASP A 189 -4.98 -29.49 -26.36
N ASP A 190 -5.08 -28.91 -25.16
CA ASP A 190 -4.05 -29.00 -24.12
C ASP A 190 -4.14 -30.28 -23.27
N VAL A 191 -5.22 -31.07 -23.41
CA VAL A 191 -5.52 -32.28 -22.59
C VAL A 191 -5.94 -33.48 -23.46
N ASP A 192 -5.21 -33.71 -24.55
CA ASP A 192 -5.43 -34.84 -25.47
C ASP A 192 -6.86 -34.96 -26.04
N ARG A 193 -7.61 -33.85 -26.05
CA ARG A 193 -9.01 -33.75 -26.51
C ARG A 193 -10.01 -34.62 -25.75
N ASP A 194 -9.66 -35.09 -24.54
CA ASP A 194 -10.62 -35.74 -23.66
C ASP A 194 -11.54 -34.69 -23.01
N PRO A 195 -12.86 -34.70 -23.33
CA PRO A 195 -13.80 -33.71 -22.79
C PRO A 195 -14.04 -33.84 -21.28
N THR A 196 -13.58 -34.91 -20.64
CA THR A 196 -13.77 -35.16 -19.21
C THR A 196 -12.65 -34.60 -18.33
N VAL A 197 -11.43 -34.48 -18.87
CA VAL A 197 -10.23 -34.11 -18.11
C VAL A 197 -10.26 -32.64 -17.67
N LEU A 198 -10.53 -31.71 -18.58
CA LEU A 198 -10.51 -30.27 -18.25
C LEU A 198 -11.58 -29.91 -17.18
N PRO A 199 -12.85 -30.38 -17.26
CA PRO A 199 -13.81 -30.22 -16.18
C PRO A 199 -13.36 -30.78 -14.83
N GLN A 200 -12.71 -31.95 -14.81
CA GLN A 200 -12.18 -32.54 -13.57
C GLN A 200 -11.08 -31.70 -12.94
N LEU A 201 -10.17 -31.15 -13.77
CA LEU A 201 -9.11 -30.23 -13.31
C LEU A 201 -9.70 -28.94 -12.74
N ILE A 202 -10.70 -28.35 -13.40
CA ILE A 202 -11.39 -27.13 -12.92
C ILE A 202 -12.07 -27.40 -11.56
N ARG A 203 -12.79 -28.53 -11.43
CA ARG A 203 -13.39 -28.95 -10.16
C ARG A 203 -12.32 -29.11 -9.06
N SER A 204 -11.22 -29.80 -9.36
CA SER A 204 -10.12 -30.00 -8.42
C SER A 204 -9.50 -28.68 -7.97
N SER A 205 -9.28 -27.74 -8.89
CA SER A 205 -8.73 -26.42 -8.59
C SER A 205 -9.67 -25.62 -7.68
N LYS A 206 -10.99 -25.60 -7.97
CA LYS A 206 -12.00 -24.97 -7.11
C LYS A 206 -12.03 -25.60 -5.72
N PHE A 207 -12.01 -26.93 -5.62
CA PHE A 207 -11.97 -27.64 -4.34
C PHE A 207 -10.73 -27.23 -3.54
N ASN A 208 -9.53 -27.34 -4.12
CA ASN A 208 -8.26 -27.01 -3.47
C ASN A 208 -8.20 -25.55 -3.00
N LEU A 209 -8.63 -24.61 -3.85
CA LEU A 209 -8.73 -23.19 -3.50
C LEU A 209 -9.75 -22.95 -2.38
N GLY A 210 -10.89 -23.64 -2.41
CA GLY A 210 -11.90 -23.58 -1.35
C GLY A 210 -11.35 -24.05 -0.01
N VAL A 211 -10.69 -25.21 0.01
CA VAL A 211 -10.10 -25.78 1.22
C VAL A 211 -9.01 -24.87 1.78
N VAL A 212 -8.03 -24.43 0.98
CA VAL A 212 -6.95 -23.58 1.47
C VAL A 212 -7.46 -22.20 1.94
N CYS A 213 -8.43 -21.61 1.24
CA CYS A 213 -9.04 -20.34 1.67
C CYS A 213 -9.77 -20.51 3.01
N SER A 214 -10.37 -21.68 3.27
CA SER A 214 -11.03 -21.97 4.55
C SER A 214 -10.07 -22.04 5.75
N LYS A 215 -8.75 -22.15 5.49
CA LYS A 215 -7.67 -22.20 6.48
C LYS A 215 -6.97 -20.84 6.65
N LEU A 216 -7.21 -19.89 5.75
CA LEU A 216 -6.61 -18.56 5.76
C LEU A 216 -7.60 -17.51 6.28
N PRO A 217 -7.37 -16.88 7.45
CA PRO A 217 -8.31 -15.93 8.04
C PRO A 217 -8.73 -14.79 7.11
N HIS A 218 -7.78 -14.22 6.35
CA HIS A 218 -8.03 -13.11 5.43
C HIS A 218 -8.68 -13.51 4.09
N LYS A 219 -8.90 -14.81 3.86
CA LYS A 219 -9.47 -15.35 2.61
C LYS A 219 -10.69 -16.25 2.86
N SER A 220 -11.13 -16.39 4.12
CA SER A 220 -12.22 -17.28 4.50
C SER A 220 -13.52 -16.98 3.74
N GLU A 221 -13.80 -15.71 3.44
CA GLU A 221 -14.99 -15.29 2.66
C GLU A 221 -15.03 -15.88 1.24
N LEU A 222 -13.87 -16.16 0.64
CA LEU A 222 -13.78 -16.76 -0.70
C LEU A 222 -14.01 -18.27 -0.68
N ALA A 223 -13.82 -18.92 0.46
CA ALA A 223 -13.86 -20.38 0.59
C ALA A 223 -15.24 -20.95 0.23
N GLU A 224 -16.31 -20.33 0.74
CA GLU A 224 -17.69 -20.77 0.49
C GLU A 224 -18.02 -20.77 -1.01
N GLY A 225 -17.63 -19.71 -1.74
CA GLY A 225 -17.88 -19.59 -3.17
C GLY A 225 -17.20 -20.69 -3.97
N PHE A 226 -15.93 -20.98 -3.67
CA PHE A 226 -15.19 -22.04 -4.34
C PHE A 226 -15.71 -23.45 -4.00
N LEU A 227 -16.03 -23.72 -2.73
CA LEU A 227 -16.54 -25.02 -2.31
C LEU A 227 -17.94 -25.29 -2.88
N LYS A 228 -18.84 -24.31 -2.93
CA LYS A 228 -20.15 -24.48 -3.58
C LYS A 228 -20.01 -24.76 -5.08
N ALA A 229 -19.15 -24.01 -5.77
CA ALA A 229 -18.89 -24.25 -7.19
C ALA A 229 -18.26 -25.65 -7.43
N ALA A 230 -17.41 -26.13 -6.51
CA ALA A 230 -16.85 -27.47 -6.60
C ALA A 230 -17.89 -28.58 -6.36
N VAL A 231 -18.89 -28.36 -5.50
CA VAL A 231 -20.05 -29.26 -5.35
C VAL A 231 -20.86 -29.32 -6.65
N GLU A 232 -21.20 -28.17 -7.22
CA GLU A 232 -21.98 -28.08 -8.46
C GLU A 232 -21.27 -28.82 -9.61
N ASP A 233 -19.97 -28.59 -9.75
CA ASP A 233 -19.14 -29.29 -10.75
C ASP A 233 -19.08 -30.81 -10.48
N ALA A 234 -18.93 -31.24 -9.22
CA ALA A 234 -18.92 -32.67 -8.86
C ALA A 234 -20.26 -33.35 -9.20
N GLN A 235 -21.38 -32.67 -8.93
CA GLN A 235 -22.72 -33.14 -9.28
C GLN A 235 -22.91 -33.25 -10.80
N ALA A 236 -22.45 -32.24 -11.54
CA ALA A 236 -22.50 -32.26 -13.01
C ALA A 236 -21.69 -33.42 -13.60
N LEU A 237 -20.54 -33.74 -12.98
CA LEU A 237 -19.67 -34.85 -13.37
C LEU A 237 -20.11 -36.22 -12.82
N LYS A 238 -21.13 -36.26 -11.95
CA LYS A 238 -21.54 -37.45 -11.18
C LYS A 238 -20.39 -38.06 -10.37
N ASP A 239 -19.49 -37.21 -9.87
CA ASP A 239 -18.34 -37.58 -9.05
C ASP A 239 -18.71 -37.53 -7.56
N TYR A 240 -19.41 -38.58 -7.12
CA TYR A 240 -19.95 -38.67 -5.75
C TYR A 240 -18.87 -38.69 -4.67
N ALA A 241 -17.67 -39.20 -4.98
CA ALA A 241 -16.56 -39.24 -4.04
C ALA A 241 -16.07 -37.82 -3.72
N ASN A 242 -15.90 -36.96 -4.74
CA ASN A 242 -15.51 -35.57 -4.53
C ASN A 242 -16.67 -34.70 -4.03
N GLU A 243 -17.91 -34.99 -4.40
CA GLU A 243 -19.08 -34.31 -3.83
C GLU A 243 -19.12 -34.50 -2.30
N LYS A 244 -18.97 -35.74 -1.82
CA LYS A 244 -18.87 -36.09 -0.39
C LYS A 244 -17.75 -35.30 0.31
N LYS A 245 -16.52 -35.35 -0.23
CA LYS A 245 -15.36 -34.62 0.32
C LYS A 245 -15.60 -33.11 0.38
N THR A 246 -16.29 -32.55 -0.61
CA THR A 246 -16.56 -31.11 -0.67
C THR A 246 -17.61 -30.68 0.37
N TRP A 247 -18.65 -31.50 0.60
CA TRP A 247 -19.61 -31.24 1.68
C TRP A 247 -18.98 -31.27 3.06
N TRP A 248 -18.05 -32.21 3.30
CA TRP A 248 -17.26 -32.28 4.53
C TRP A 248 -16.48 -30.98 4.78
N GLU A 249 -15.71 -30.52 3.78
CA GLU A 249 -14.90 -29.30 3.91
C GLU A 249 -15.75 -28.03 4.02
N LEU A 250 -16.89 -27.98 3.34
CA LEU A 250 -17.84 -26.87 3.48
C LEU A 250 -18.47 -26.83 4.89
N GLY A 251 -18.80 -27.99 5.45
CA GLY A 251 -19.23 -28.10 6.85
C GLY A 251 -18.17 -27.61 7.83
N ASN A 252 -16.91 -27.99 7.61
CA ASN A 252 -15.78 -27.51 8.41
C ASN A 252 -15.60 -25.99 8.31
N HIS A 253 -15.71 -25.43 7.11
CA HIS A 253 -15.67 -23.98 6.90
C HIS A 253 -16.77 -23.26 7.68
N TYR A 254 -18.03 -23.72 7.59
CA TYR A 254 -19.14 -23.14 8.35
C TYR A 254 -18.95 -23.26 9.87
N ARG A 255 -18.35 -24.35 10.34
CA ARG A 255 -17.99 -24.51 11.76
C ARG A 255 -16.95 -23.47 12.21
N ARG A 256 -16.00 -23.08 11.35
CA ARG A 256 -15.04 -21.99 11.64
C ARG A 256 -15.72 -20.61 11.65
N MET A 257 -16.70 -20.40 10.77
CA MET A 257 -17.46 -19.14 10.68
C MET A 257 -18.60 -19.03 11.70
N HIS A 258 -18.71 -19.98 12.65
CA HIS A 258 -19.77 -20.03 13.67
C HIS A 258 -21.19 -20.07 13.09
N GLN A 259 -21.37 -20.74 11.95
CA GLN A 259 -22.66 -20.90 11.26
C GLN A 259 -23.24 -22.29 11.50
N ASP A 260 -23.53 -22.61 12.76
CA ASP A 260 -23.87 -23.97 13.24
C ASP A 260 -25.05 -24.63 12.49
N HIS A 261 -26.04 -23.84 12.07
CA HIS A 261 -27.19 -24.35 11.32
C HIS A 261 -26.81 -24.90 9.93
N LEU A 262 -25.79 -24.33 9.27
CA LEU A 262 -25.33 -24.77 7.95
C LEU A 262 -24.45 -26.01 8.04
N VAL A 263 -23.72 -26.19 9.16
CA VAL A 263 -22.92 -27.39 9.43
C VAL A 263 -23.82 -28.64 9.40
N LYS A 264 -24.95 -28.60 10.11
CA LYS A 264 -25.93 -29.71 10.11
C LYS A 264 -26.44 -30.02 8.69
N GLY A 265 -26.70 -28.98 7.89
CA GLY A 265 -27.11 -29.14 6.50
C GLY A 265 -26.08 -29.87 5.65
N CYS A 266 -24.79 -29.54 5.81
CA CYS A 266 -23.69 -30.20 5.10
C CYS A 266 -23.54 -31.67 5.52
N GLN A 267 -23.53 -31.95 6.83
CA GLN A 267 -23.44 -33.30 7.38
C GLN A 267 -24.58 -34.23 6.94
N VAL A 268 -25.80 -33.69 6.77
CA VAL A 268 -26.94 -34.46 6.25
C VAL A 268 -26.74 -34.80 4.76
N ARG A 269 -26.25 -33.86 3.95
CA ARG A 269 -25.99 -34.08 2.52
C ARG A 269 -24.88 -35.10 2.30
N GLU A 270 -23.78 -34.96 3.03
CA GLU A 270 -22.68 -35.93 3.02
C GLU A 270 -23.16 -37.35 3.37
N MET A 271 -23.92 -37.49 4.46
CA MET A 271 -24.49 -38.78 4.89
C MET A 271 -25.44 -39.39 3.85
N ASN A 272 -26.21 -38.56 3.14
CA ASN A 272 -27.10 -39.05 2.07
C ASN A 272 -26.29 -39.63 0.91
N ILE A 273 -25.19 -38.98 0.51
CA ILE A 273 -24.30 -39.48 -0.55
C ILE A 273 -23.68 -40.81 -0.13
N ILE A 274 -23.17 -40.90 1.10
CA ILE A 274 -22.58 -42.13 1.65
C ILE A 274 -23.53 -43.33 1.50
N ARG A 275 -24.81 -43.13 1.84
CA ARG A 275 -25.84 -44.17 1.81
C ARG A 275 -26.31 -44.54 0.41
N GLN A 276 -26.35 -43.58 -0.51
CA GLN A 276 -26.87 -43.78 -1.86
C GLN A 276 -25.82 -44.37 -2.81
N HIS A 277 -24.52 -44.15 -2.55
CA HIS A 277 -23.44 -44.42 -3.50
C HIS A 277 -22.36 -45.38 -3.01
N GLY A 278 -22.63 -46.16 -1.94
CA GLY A 278 -21.79 -47.32 -1.58
C GLY A 278 -20.53 -47.01 -0.76
N PHE A 279 -20.49 -45.90 -0.02
CA PHE A 279 -19.36 -45.51 0.84
C PHE A 279 -19.53 -45.97 2.30
N ALA A 280 -19.95 -47.22 2.53
CA ALA A 280 -20.37 -47.70 3.85
C ALA A 280 -19.26 -47.58 4.92
N GLU A 281 -17.99 -47.67 4.53
CA GLU A 281 -16.82 -47.56 5.42
C GLU A 281 -16.68 -46.15 6.03
N ASP A 282 -17.22 -45.11 5.39
CA ASP A 282 -17.16 -43.73 5.89
C ASP A 282 -18.33 -43.38 6.84
N GLU A 283 -19.40 -44.20 6.89
CA GLU A 283 -20.58 -43.93 7.73
C GLU A 283 -20.24 -43.82 9.24
N PRO A 284 -19.37 -44.68 9.83
CA PRO A 284 -18.95 -44.53 11.23
C PRO A 284 -18.28 -43.19 11.54
N LEU A 285 -17.29 -42.78 10.75
CA LEU A 285 -16.53 -41.55 10.97
C LEU A 285 -17.44 -40.32 10.92
N CYS A 286 -18.34 -40.27 9.93
CA CYS A 286 -19.31 -39.17 9.80
C CYS A 286 -20.31 -39.16 10.97
N LEU A 287 -20.74 -40.32 11.47
CA LEU A 287 -21.62 -40.41 12.65
C LEU A 287 -20.94 -39.92 13.93
N GLU A 288 -19.68 -40.29 14.15
CA GLU A 288 -18.90 -39.85 15.31
C GLU A 288 -18.79 -38.32 15.37
N GLU A 289 -18.44 -37.70 14.25
CA GLU A 289 -18.25 -36.24 14.17
C GLU A 289 -19.55 -35.46 14.29
N ARG A 290 -20.66 -36.05 13.79
CA ARG A 290 -22.02 -35.53 14.06
C ARG A 290 -22.36 -35.62 15.55
N ILE A 291 -22.06 -36.74 16.22
CA ILE A 291 -22.31 -36.89 17.66
C ILE A 291 -21.53 -35.83 18.43
N LYS A 292 -20.23 -35.66 18.15
CA LYS A 292 -19.40 -34.62 18.79
C LYS A 292 -19.99 -33.23 18.56
N PHE A 293 -20.39 -32.90 17.34
CA PHE A 293 -21.01 -31.60 17.04
C PHE A 293 -22.32 -31.36 17.80
N HIS A 294 -23.22 -32.34 17.86
CA HIS A 294 -24.45 -32.24 18.66
C HIS A 294 -24.16 -32.15 20.16
N LEU A 295 -23.07 -32.78 20.62
CA LEU A 295 -22.60 -32.69 22.00
C LEU A 295 -22.09 -31.27 22.33
N GLU A 296 -21.39 -30.60 21.41
CA GLU A 296 -21.00 -29.18 21.54
C GLU A 296 -22.23 -28.27 21.69
N MET A 297 -23.32 -28.61 21.01
CA MET A 297 -24.59 -27.87 21.05
C MET A 297 -25.50 -28.24 22.23
N LYS A 298 -25.06 -29.17 23.10
CA LYS A 298 -25.83 -29.71 24.23
C LYS A 298 -27.14 -30.41 23.83
N GLU A 299 -27.20 -30.96 22.62
CA GLU A 299 -28.37 -31.67 22.08
C GLU A 299 -28.32 -33.16 22.43
N PHE A 300 -28.41 -33.48 23.73
CA PHE A 300 -28.16 -34.85 24.24
C PHE A 300 -29.11 -35.91 23.68
N SER A 301 -30.39 -35.58 23.47
CA SER A 301 -31.37 -36.49 22.88
C SER A 301 -30.97 -36.97 21.49
N GLU A 302 -30.42 -36.07 20.69
CA GLU A 302 -29.94 -36.35 19.35
C GLU A 302 -28.61 -37.14 19.38
N CYS A 303 -27.73 -36.84 20.33
CA CYS A 303 -26.51 -37.61 20.57
C CYS A 303 -26.80 -39.08 20.84
N TYR A 304 -27.77 -39.39 21.71
CA TYR A 304 -28.16 -40.78 21.99
C TYR A 304 -28.79 -41.47 20.77
N ARG A 305 -29.58 -40.75 19.98
CA ARG A 305 -30.17 -41.26 18.74
C ARG A 305 -29.10 -41.64 17.73
N LEU A 306 -28.11 -40.77 17.53
CA LEU A 306 -26.98 -41.01 16.63
C LEU A 306 -26.04 -42.11 17.15
N CYS A 307 -25.78 -42.16 18.47
CA CYS A 307 -24.98 -43.21 19.10
C CYS A 307 -25.62 -44.61 18.94
N LYS A 308 -26.96 -44.71 19.03
CA LYS A 308 -27.67 -45.95 18.72
C LYS A 308 -27.40 -46.40 17.28
N ARG A 309 -27.45 -45.47 16.32
CA ARG A 309 -27.14 -45.75 14.92
C ARG A 309 -25.67 -46.14 14.71
N TYR A 310 -24.74 -45.46 15.38
CA TYR A 310 -23.31 -45.76 15.33
C TYR A 310 -23.03 -47.20 15.78
N LYS A 311 -23.70 -47.65 16.85
CA LYS A 311 -23.68 -49.05 17.30
C LYS A 311 -24.24 -50.04 16.27
N GLU A 312 -25.32 -49.69 15.57
CA GLU A 312 -25.91 -50.54 14.53
C GLU A 312 -24.99 -50.73 13.32
N VAL A 313 -24.20 -49.71 12.97
CA VAL A 313 -23.29 -49.73 11.81
C VAL A 313 -22.01 -50.50 12.11
N LEU A 314 -21.41 -50.31 13.29
CA LEU A 314 -20.12 -50.92 13.66
C LEU A 314 -20.18 -52.41 14.03
N GLY A 315 -21.37 -52.91 14.42
CA GLY A 315 -21.54 -54.29 14.86
C GLY A 315 -20.87 -54.62 16.21
N LEU A 316 -20.83 -55.89 16.57
CA LEU A 316 -20.31 -56.35 17.87
C LEU A 316 -18.77 -56.34 17.97
N GLU A 317 -18.07 -56.44 16.83
CA GLU A 317 -16.61 -56.54 16.78
C GLU A 317 -15.91 -55.25 17.22
N HIS A 318 -16.59 -54.11 17.11
CA HIS A 318 -16.06 -52.78 17.43
C HIS A 318 -16.74 -52.18 18.69
N GLN A 319 -17.08 -53.03 19.66
CA GLN A 319 -17.82 -52.64 20.86
C GLN A 319 -17.18 -51.50 21.67
N GLU A 320 -15.85 -51.45 21.68
CA GLU A 320 -15.09 -50.44 22.41
C GLU A 320 -15.42 -49.01 21.94
N TYR A 321 -15.51 -48.79 20.63
CA TYR A 321 -15.73 -47.48 20.02
C TYR A 321 -17.07 -46.85 20.43
N TYR A 322 -18.19 -47.57 20.25
CA TYR A 322 -19.50 -47.02 20.64
C TYR A 322 -19.67 -46.94 22.16
N THR A 323 -18.97 -47.79 22.93
CA THR A 323 -19.00 -47.70 24.41
C THR A 323 -18.27 -46.45 24.90
N ASN A 324 -17.14 -46.10 24.27
CA ASN A 324 -16.40 -44.87 24.56
C ASN A 324 -17.23 -43.62 24.24
N ILE A 325 -17.90 -43.57 23.07
CA ILE A 325 -18.79 -42.47 22.71
C ILE A 325 -19.98 -42.36 23.66
N GLN A 326 -20.60 -43.49 24.06
CA GLN A 326 -21.69 -43.47 25.03
C GLN A 326 -21.24 -42.96 26.40
N LYS A 327 -20.02 -43.32 26.83
CA LYS A 327 -19.39 -42.81 28.06
C LYS A 327 -19.17 -41.30 27.97
N LEU A 328 -18.61 -40.81 26.86
CA LEU A 328 -18.40 -39.39 26.60
C LEU A 328 -19.71 -38.58 26.72
N ILE A 329 -20.77 -39.01 26.04
CA ILE A 329 -22.08 -38.33 26.09
C ILE A 329 -22.57 -38.24 27.54
N LYS A 330 -22.50 -39.35 28.28
CA LYS A 330 -22.99 -39.43 29.66
C LYS A 330 -22.18 -38.53 30.61
N GLU A 331 -20.86 -38.53 30.51
CA GLU A 331 -19.99 -37.71 31.37
C GLU A 331 -20.22 -36.21 31.11
N VAL A 332 -20.27 -35.79 29.83
CA VAL A 332 -20.53 -34.39 29.46
C VAL A 332 -21.94 -33.95 29.87
N GLU A 333 -22.96 -34.78 29.69
CA GLU A 333 -24.34 -34.50 30.12
C GLU A 333 -24.42 -34.31 31.64
N GLN A 334 -23.84 -35.22 32.42
CA GLN A 334 -23.84 -35.17 33.88
C GLN A 334 -23.14 -33.91 34.42
N LEU A 335 -21.95 -33.59 33.90
CA LEU A 335 -21.21 -32.38 34.30
C LEU A 335 -21.98 -31.11 33.92
N THR A 336 -22.55 -31.05 32.71
CA THR A 336 -23.33 -29.90 32.23
C THR A 336 -24.59 -29.67 33.08
N GLN A 337 -25.37 -30.72 33.36
CA GLN A 337 -26.56 -30.62 34.19
C GLN A 337 -26.22 -30.18 35.63
N THR A 338 -25.14 -30.74 36.21
CA THR A 338 -24.67 -30.37 37.55
C THR A 338 -24.24 -28.91 37.59
N TYR A 339 -23.53 -28.43 36.57
CA TYR A 339 -23.14 -27.03 36.44
C TYR A 339 -24.36 -26.10 36.34
N GLU A 340 -25.33 -26.43 35.48
CA GLU A 340 -26.54 -25.61 35.27
C GLU A 340 -27.42 -25.54 36.52
N GLN A 341 -27.54 -26.63 37.28
CA GLN A 341 -28.23 -26.64 38.57
C GLN A 341 -27.57 -25.68 39.57
N LYS A 342 -26.23 -25.71 39.69
CA LYS A 342 -25.49 -24.80 40.58
C LYS A 342 -25.52 -23.35 40.11
N SER A 343 -25.63 -23.11 38.81
CA SER A 343 -25.73 -21.77 38.24
C SER A 343 -27.06 -21.08 38.53
N LYS A 344 -28.16 -21.83 38.71
CA LYS A 344 -29.47 -21.28 39.10
C LYS A 344 -29.55 -20.75 40.54
N ASN A 345 -28.62 -21.15 41.42
CA ASN A 345 -28.69 -20.82 42.86
C ASN A 345 -28.22 -19.39 43.24
N GLY A 346 -27.89 -18.52 42.28
CA GLY A 346 -27.78 -17.06 42.46
C GLY A 346 -26.70 -16.49 43.41
N THR A 347 -26.11 -17.28 44.29
CA THR A 347 -25.13 -16.83 45.29
C THR A 347 -23.71 -16.92 44.76
N HIS A 348 -23.05 -15.77 44.55
CA HIS A 348 -21.65 -15.70 44.10
C HIS A 348 -20.68 -15.76 45.28
N THR A 349 -20.62 -16.90 45.96
CA THR A 349 -19.65 -17.17 47.04
C THR A 349 -18.36 -17.78 46.48
N LEU A 350 -17.24 -17.63 47.21
CA LEU A 350 -15.94 -18.25 46.88
C LEU A 350 -16.07 -19.76 46.63
N GLU A 351 -16.83 -20.45 47.50
CA GLU A 351 -17.04 -21.89 47.42
C GLU A 351 -17.83 -22.28 46.16
N ASN A 352 -18.92 -21.56 45.85
CA ASN A 352 -19.71 -21.82 44.65
C ASN A 352 -18.91 -21.53 43.37
N ALA A 353 -18.15 -20.43 43.34
CA ALA A 353 -17.27 -20.09 42.23
C ALA A 353 -16.19 -21.16 41.99
N CYS A 354 -15.56 -21.66 43.06
CA CYS A 354 -14.58 -22.73 42.99
C CYS A 354 -15.20 -24.04 42.47
N GLN A 355 -16.34 -24.46 43.02
CA GLN A 355 -17.02 -25.68 42.59
C GLN A 355 -17.46 -25.63 41.12
N LYS A 356 -17.94 -24.46 40.66
CA LYS A 356 -18.27 -24.24 39.24
C LYS A 356 -17.04 -24.35 38.33
N ALA A 357 -15.94 -23.73 38.72
CA ALA A 357 -14.70 -23.78 37.95
C ALA A 357 -14.07 -25.17 37.90
N VAL A 358 -14.19 -25.99 38.95
CA VAL A 358 -13.75 -27.39 38.94
C VAL A 358 -14.54 -28.20 37.91
N LEU A 359 -15.87 -28.07 37.88
CA LEU A 359 -16.72 -28.74 36.89
C LEU A 359 -16.36 -28.32 35.46
N LEU A 360 -16.11 -27.03 35.24
CA LEU A 360 -15.73 -26.49 33.93
C LEU A 360 -14.32 -26.91 33.50
N HIS A 361 -13.38 -27.04 34.43
CA HIS A 361 -12.06 -27.61 34.16
C HIS A 361 -12.15 -29.09 33.76
N GLU A 362 -12.90 -29.90 34.52
CA GLU A 362 -13.13 -31.32 34.18
C GLU A 362 -13.79 -31.47 32.80
N LEU A 363 -14.80 -30.62 32.53
CA LEU A 363 -15.48 -30.58 31.24
C LEU A 363 -14.51 -30.20 30.10
N ALA A 364 -13.69 -29.16 30.29
CA ALA A 364 -12.73 -28.72 29.30
C ALA A 364 -11.64 -29.76 29.02
N MET A 365 -11.19 -30.52 30.03
CA MET A 365 -10.25 -31.63 29.87
C MET A 365 -10.85 -32.77 29.03
N ILE A 366 -12.07 -33.22 29.35
CA ILE A 366 -12.76 -34.27 28.58
C ILE A 366 -12.93 -33.82 27.12
N GLN A 367 -13.29 -32.57 26.90
CA GLN A 367 -13.44 -32.00 25.56
C GLN A 367 -12.11 -31.94 24.81
N LEU A 368 -11.02 -31.52 25.48
CA LEU A 368 -9.68 -31.50 24.92
C LEU A 368 -9.21 -32.90 24.50
N ASP A 369 -9.37 -33.90 25.37
CA ASP A 369 -8.97 -35.29 25.13
C ASP A 369 -9.74 -35.93 23.96
N ASN A 370 -10.94 -35.43 23.64
CA ASN A 370 -11.78 -35.90 22.55
C ASN A 370 -11.73 -34.98 21.31
N GLN A 371 -10.71 -34.13 21.19
CA GLN A 371 -10.46 -33.20 20.07
C GLN A 371 -11.57 -32.16 19.85
N MET A 372 -12.38 -31.88 20.87
CA MET A 372 -13.46 -30.88 20.85
C MET A 372 -12.92 -29.51 21.31
N TYR A 373 -11.84 -29.04 20.66
CA TYR A 373 -11.04 -27.90 21.12
C TYR A 373 -11.82 -26.60 21.27
N ARG A 374 -12.78 -26.31 20.39
CA ARG A 374 -13.55 -25.05 20.44
C ARG A 374 -14.43 -24.96 21.69
N VAL A 375 -15.09 -26.05 22.07
CA VAL A 375 -15.92 -26.07 23.27
C VAL A 375 -15.04 -26.14 24.53
N ALA A 376 -13.88 -26.81 24.47
CA ALA A 376 -12.89 -26.79 25.55
C ALA A 376 -12.43 -25.36 25.88
N ILE A 377 -12.19 -24.51 24.87
CA ILE A 377 -11.87 -23.08 25.07
C ILE A 377 -13.03 -22.37 25.76
N LYS A 378 -14.28 -22.57 25.31
CA LYS A 378 -15.46 -21.94 25.92
C LYS A 378 -15.63 -22.35 27.39
N SER A 379 -15.49 -23.64 27.69
CA SER A 379 -15.57 -24.16 29.06
C SER A 379 -14.41 -23.64 29.92
N ALA A 380 -13.20 -23.54 29.40
CA ALA A 380 -12.06 -22.95 30.10
C ALA A 380 -12.27 -21.46 30.40
N ASP A 381 -12.75 -20.68 29.43
CA ASP A 381 -13.04 -19.25 29.59
C ASP A 381 -14.16 -19.01 30.62
N GLU A 382 -15.22 -19.81 30.60
CA GLU A 382 -16.28 -19.75 31.61
C GLU A 382 -15.74 -20.11 33.00
N GLY A 383 -14.81 -21.06 33.09
CA GLY A 383 -14.13 -21.43 34.33
C GLY A 383 -13.27 -20.30 34.88
N LEU A 384 -12.46 -19.67 34.02
CA LEU A 384 -11.62 -18.51 34.37
C LEU A 384 -12.48 -17.33 34.81
N TYR A 385 -13.60 -17.09 34.14
CA TYR A 385 -14.55 -16.04 34.50
C TYR A 385 -15.11 -16.24 35.91
N ASN A 386 -15.54 -17.46 36.24
CA ASN A 386 -16.05 -17.79 37.58
C ASN A 386 -15.01 -17.54 38.68
N LEU A 387 -13.71 -17.76 38.40
CA LEU A 387 -12.62 -17.56 39.37
C LEU A 387 -12.05 -16.15 39.41
N ASN A 388 -12.40 -15.25 38.47
CA ASN A 388 -11.64 -14.01 38.29
C ASN A 388 -11.57 -13.12 39.54
N ASN A 389 -12.65 -13.09 40.34
CA ASN A 389 -12.72 -12.33 41.61
C ASN A 389 -11.98 -13.01 42.77
N PHE A 390 -11.67 -14.29 42.64
CA PHE A 390 -11.15 -15.15 43.71
C PHE A 390 -9.80 -15.80 43.38
N LYS A 391 -9.22 -15.48 42.22
CA LYS A 391 -8.01 -16.11 41.67
C LYS A 391 -6.77 -16.04 42.57
N HIS A 392 -6.81 -15.24 43.63
CA HIS A 392 -5.72 -15.06 44.60
C HIS A 392 -6.05 -15.62 46.01
N SER A 393 -7.21 -16.23 46.20
CA SER A 393 -7.74 -16.55 47.54
C SER A 393 -7.06 -17.75 48.21
N THR A 394 -6.87 -18.85 47.49
CA THR A 394 -6.20 -20.06 48.01
C THR A 394 -5.25 -20.62 46.95
N ILE A 395 -4.22 -21.37 47.38
CA ILE A 395 -3.25 -21.95 46.44
C ILE A 395 -3.93 -22.90 45.46
N SER A 396 -4.97 -23.58 45.90
CA SER A 396 -5.69 -24.49 45.02
C SER A 396 -6.54 -23.80 43.97
N ILE A 397 -7.07 -22.62 44.27
CA ILE A 397 -7.70 -21.79 43.26
C ILE A 397 -6.63 -21.27 42.29
N ILE A 398 -5.44 -20.90 42.79
CA ILE A 398 -4.30 -20.52 41.94
C ILE A 398 -3.94 -21.67 40.97
N HIS A 399 -3.85 -22.90 41.46
CA HIS A 399 -3.57 -24.08 40.61
C HIS A 399 -4.68 -24.33 39.60
N LEU A 400 -5.94 -24.28 40.02
CA LEU A 400 -7.09 -24.47 39.14
C LEU A 400 -7.13 -23.39 38.04
N TYR A 401 -6.81 -22.15 38.38
CA TYR A 401 -6.70 -21.04 37.44
C TYR A 401 -5.61 -21.27 36.40
N ILE A 402 -4.42 -21.75 36.82
CA ILE A 402 -3.34 -22.09 35.90
C ILE A 402 -3.73 -23.25 34.98
N LYS A 403 -4.32 -24.32 35.52
CA LYS A 403 -4.79 -25.45 34.70
C LYS A 403 -5.83 -25.03 33.65
N LEU A 404 -6.74 -24.12 33.99
CA LEU A 404 -7.69 -23.56 33.04
C LEU A 404 -6.99 -22.73 31.94
N LEU A 405 -5.95 -21.97 32.28
CA LEU A 405 -5.11 -21.26 31.29
C LEU A 405 -4.34 -22.25 30.40
N GLU A 406 -3.82 -23.34 30.96
CA GLU A 406 -3.12 -24.40 30.21
C GLU A 406 -4.05 -25.09 29.22
N VAL A 407 -5.24 -25.52 29.66
CA VAL A 407 -6.24 -26.15 28.77
C VAL A 407 -6.68 -25.19 27.67
N LYS A 408 -6.88 -23.91 27.99
CA LYS A 408 -7.20 -22.88 27.01
C LYS A 408 -6.06 -22.71 25.99
N SER A 409 -4.83 -22.59 26.47
CA SER A 409 -3.63 -22.43 25.64
C SER A 409 -3.43 -23.64 24.71
N GLU A 410 -3.56 -24.85 25.25
CA GLU A 410 -3.47 -26.10 24.50
C GLU A 410 -4.54 -26.18 23.42
N SER A 411 -5.80 -25.97 23.79
CA SER A 411 -6.93 -26.05 22.85
C SER A 411 -6.80 -25.02 21.72
N GLN A 412 -6.33 -23.81 22.02
CA GLN A 412 -6.09 -22.79 20.99
C GLN A 412 -4.91 -23.14 20.08
N TRP A 413 -3.86 -23.76 20.64
CA TRP A 413 -2.71 -24.21 19.87
C TRP A 413 -3.08 -25.33 18.91
N GLN A 414 -3.85 -26.32 19.37
CA GLN A 414 -4.31 -27.43 18.52
C GLN A 414 -5.14 -26.94 17.32
N LEU A 415 -5.88 -25.84 17.47
CA LEU A 415 -6.60 -25.22 16.35
C LEU A 415 -5.70 -24.48 15.34
N ARG A 416 -4.58 -23.89 15.78
CA ARG A 416 -3.67 -23.05 14.95
C ARG A 416 -4.33 -21.87 14.24
N GLU A 417 -5.45 -21.36 14.76
CA GLU A 417 -6.27 -20.32 14.11
C GLU A 417 -5.91 -18.89 14.54
N ASN A 418 -5.13 -18.72 15.61
CA ASN A 418 -4.80 -17.41 16.14
C ASN A 418 -3.46 -16.90 15.61
N ASN A 419 -3.29 -15.57 15.66
CA ASN A 419 -2.00 -14.94 15.41
C ASN A 419 -1.00 -15.19 16.55
N ILE A 420 0.28 -14.93 16.28
CA ILE A 420 1.36 -15.14 17.25
C ILE A 420 1.15 -14.29 18.51
N GLU A 421 0.58 -13.08 18.39
CA GLU A 421 0.35 -12.18 19.51
C GLU A 421 -0.61 -12.77 20.54
N THR A 422 -1.67 -13.44 20.09
CA THR A 422 -2.67 -14.07 20.95
C THR A 422 -2.06 -15.23 21.74
N TYR A 423 -1.26 -16.08 21.07
CA TYR A 423 -0.55 -17.18 21.71
C TYR A 423 0.49 -16.70 22.74
N ILE A 424 1.25 -15.65 22.39
CA ILE A 424 2.24 -15.05 23.29
C ILE A 424 1.55 -14.37 24.48
N SER A 425 0.42 -13.68 24.26
CA SER A 425 -0.33 -12.99 25.31
C SER A 425 -0.81 -13.97 26.41
N ILE A 426 -1.36 -15.12 26.02
CA ILE A 426 -1.79 -16.15 26.99
C ILE A 426 -0.59 -16.76 27.70
N SER A 427 0.52 -16.99 26.99
CA SER A 427 1.77 -17.46 27.59
C SER A 427 2.32 -16.47 28.62
N ASN A 428 2.31 -15.17 28.32
CA ASN A 428 2.72 -14.09 29.23
C ASN A 428 1.81 -14.05 30.46
N GLN A 429 0.49 -14.05 30.25
CA GLN A 429 -0.49 -14.06 31.33
C GLN A 429 -0.27 -15.25 32.28
N THR A 430 0.03 -16.42 31.72
CA THR A 430 0.29 -17.64 32.50
C THR A 430 1.60 -17.51 33.30
N LEU A 431 2.69 -17.05 32.67
CA LEU A 431 3.98 -16.85 33.35
C LEU A 431 3.92 -15.80 34.46
N GLU A 432 3.28 -14.66 34.21
CA GLU A 432 3.09 -13.59 35.19
C GLU A 432 2.30 -14.12 36.40
N PHE A 433 1.23 -14.87 36.14
CA PHE A 433 0.40 -15.44 37.19
C PHE A 433 1.16 -16.50 38.01
N ILE A 434 1.97 -17.35 37.35
CA ILE A 434 2.85 -18.33 38.02
C ILE A 434 3.84 -17.61 38.94
N GLU A 435 4.53 -16.60 38.46
CA GLU A 435 5.55 -15.86 39.22
C GLU A 435 4.97 -15.17 40.45
N LYS A 436 3.82 -14.52 40.28
CA LYS A 436 3.19 -13.73 41.32
C LYS A 436 2.60 -14.59 42.43
N HIS A 437 2.14 -15.80 42.13
CA HIS A 437 1.28 -16.57 43.06
C HIS A 437 1.86 -17.92 43.52
N ILE A 438 2.77 -18.55 42.78
CA ILE A 438 3.40 -19.81 43.21
C ILE A 438 4.69 -19.51 43.96
N LYS A 439 4.74 -19.80 45.27
CA LYS A 439 5.93 -19.61 46.11
C LYS A 439 6.90 -20.80 46.12
N ASN A 440 6.40 -22.02 45.88
CA ASN A 440 7.22 -23.23 45.84
C ASN A 440 8.08 -23.23 44.56
N ALA A 441 9.41 -23.23 44.71
CA ALA A 441 10.34 -23.12 43.59
C ALA A 441 10.23 -24.29 42.59
N ARG A 442 10.09 -25.53 43.08
CA ARG A 442 9.97 -26.72 42.23
C ARG A 442 8.72 -26.67 41.36
N LEU A 443 7.56 -26.46 42.00
CA LEU A 443 6.29 -26.36 41.31
C LEU A 443 6.26 -25.17 40.32
N ARG A 444 6.90 -24.06 40.66
CA ARG A 444 7.03 -22.90 39.77
C ARG A 444 7.82 -23.25 38.51
N LEU A 445 8.95 -23.94 38.66
CA LEU A 445 9.78 -24.37 37.52
C LEU A 445 9.04 -25.39 36.64
N GLU A 446 8.35 -26.36 37.26
CA GLU A 446 7.55 -27.36 36.54
C GLU A 446 6.48 -26.71 35.64
N GLN A 447 5.73 -25.74 36.16
CA GLN A 447 4.70 -25.02 35.39
C GLN A 447 5.31 -24.14 34.29
N LYS A 448 6.48 -23.54 34.53
CA LYS A 448 7.20 -22.77 33.51
C LYS A 448 7.70 -23.62 32.35
N ILE A 449 8.16 -24.85 32.62
CA ILE A 449 8.65 -25.79 31.58
C ILE A 449 7.56 -26.01 30.52
N THR A 450 6.32 -26.26 30.95
CA THR A 450 5.16 -26.44 30.05
C THR A 450 4.95 -25.22 29.14
N VAL A 451 4.98 -24.01 29.71
CA VAL A 451 4.79 -22.77 28.94
C VAL A 451 5.94 -22.51 27.96
N TYR A 452 7.19 -22.77 28.35
CA TYR A 452 8.35 -22.56 27.47
C TYR A 452 8.45 -23.58 26.35
N LYS A 453 8.08 -24.85 26.59
CA LYS A 453 7.92 -25.85 25.51
C LYS A 453 6.93 -25.35 24.47
N ARG A 454 5.76 -24.86 24.92
CA ARG A 454 4.77 -24.29 24.00
C ARG A 454 5.27 -23.06 23.25
N ARG A 455 6.07 -22.19 23.89
CA ARG A 455 6.71 -21.07 23.18
C ARG A 455 7.65 -21.51 22.07
N ILE A 456 8.42 -22.58 22.29
CA ILE A 456 9.29 -23.14 21.26
C ILE A 456 8.45 -23.61 20.08
N ASP A 457 7.34 -24.31 20.34
CA ASP A 457 6.43 -24.77 19.29
C ASP A 457 5.84 -23.59 18.49
N ILE A 458 5.34 -22.56 19.19
CA ILE A 458 4.80 -21.33 18.59
C ILE A 458 5.85 -20.66 17.70
N HIS A 459 7.04 -20.38 18.22
CA HIS A 459 8.08 -19.68 17.45
C HIS A 459 8.63 -20.54 16.30
N THR A 460 8.60 -21.87 16.43
CA THR A 460 8.97 -22.80 15.34
C THR A 460 7.94 -22.71 14.21
N TYR A 461 6.64 -22.76 14.53
CA TYR A 461 5.55 -22.60 13.56
C TYR A 461 5.62 -21.26 12.82
N TYR A 462 5.98 -20.18 13.51
CA TYR A 462 6.14 -18.84 12.90
C TYR A 462 7.53 -18.56 12.30
N ASN A 463 8.37 -19.57 12.09
CA ASN A 463 9.71 -19.44 11.48
C ASN A 463 10.66 -18.45 12.19
N GLN A 464 10.59 -18.33 13.52
CA GLN A 464 11.45 -17.42 14.31
C GLN A 464 12.65 -18.13 14.95
N GLU A 465 13.59 -18.58 14.12
CA GLU A 465 14.71 -19.46 14.53
C GLU A 465 15.56 -18.90 15.70
N HIS A 466 15.86 -17.60 15.71
CA HIS A 466 16.59 -16.96 16.80
C HIS A 466 15.84 -17.02 18.14
N ARG A 467 14.51 -16.81 18.12
CA ARG A 467 13.66 -16.90 19.32
C ARG A 467 13.54 -18.35 19.79
N VAL A 468 13.42 -19.31 18.87
CA VAL A 468 13.47 -20.74 19.18
C VAL A 468 14.75 -21.10 19.92
N ASN A 469 15.92 -20.68 19.41
CA ASN A 469 17.21 -20.95 20.04
C ASN A 469 17.33 -20.30 21.43
N ARG A 470 16.83 -19.07 21.59
CA ARG A 470 16.76 -18.40 22.91
C ARG A 470 15.89 -19.17 23.90
N PHE A 471 14.66 -19.55 23.51
CA PHE A 471 13.76 -20.28 24.42
C PHE A 471 14.23 -21.70 24.70
N LYS A 472 14.91 -22.37 23.74
CA LYS A 472 15.60 -23.65 24.00
C LYS A 472 16.71 -23.50 25.04
N LYS A 473 17.46 -22.39 25.02
CA LYS A 473 18.47 -22.10 26.05
C LYS A 473 17.83 -21.87 27.42
N ILE A 474 16.80 -21.03 27.49
CA ILE A 474 16.05 -20.75 28.73
C ILE A 474 15.44 -22.05 29.30
N LEU A 475 14.82 -22.87 28.45
CA LEU A 475 14.24 -24.14 28.85
C LEU A 475 15.29 -25.07 29.47
N ARG A 476 16.46 -25.21 28.84
CA ARG A 476 17.57 -26.01 29.39
C ARG A 476 18.06 -25.52 30.74
N GLU A 477 18.18 -24.20 30.93
CA GLU A 477 18.59 -23.60 32.21
C GLU A 477 17.58 -23.93 33.32
N ILE A 478 16.29 -23.82 33.03
CA ILE A 478 15.19 -24.15 33.95
C ILE A 478 15.13 -25.65 34.26
N GLU A 479 15.33 -26.52 33.26
CA GLU A 479 15.35 -27.98 33.44
C GLU A 479 16.51 -28.39 34.37
N ILE A 480 17.71 -27.82 34.17
CA ILE A 480 18.87 -28.05 35.06
C ILE A 480 18.58 -27.58 36.50
N GLU A 481 17.93 -26.44 36.67
CA GLU A 481 17.56 -25.93 38.00
C GLU A 481 16.52 -26.82 38.68
N HIS A 482 15.54 -27.32 37.92
CA HIS A 482 14.52 -28.24 38.41
C HIS A 482 15.11 -29.59 38.82
N GLU A 483 16.06 -30.15 38.05
CA GLU A 483 16.77 -31.38 38.38
C GLU A 483 17.58 -31.27 39.67
N LYS A 484 18.28 -30.15 39.90
CA LYS A 484 19.05 -29.90 41.13
C LYS A 484 18.19 -29.90 42.40
N LEU A 485 16.91 -29.54 42.29
CA LEU A 485 15.96 -29.56 43.41
C LEU A 485 15.43 -30.97 43.72
N SER A 486 15.70 -31.97 42.87
CA SER A 486 15.22 -33.34 43.04
C SER A 486 16.06 -34.17 44.03
N ASP A 487 17.35 -33.85 44.21
CA ASP A 487 18.30 -34.64 45.02
C ASP A 487 18.24 -34.38 46.55
N VAL A 488 17.46 -33.40 47.02
CA VAL A 488 17.51 -32.94 48.43
C VAL A 488 16.41 -33.54 49.33
N THR A 489 15.63 -34.53 48.87
CA THR A 489 14.53 -35.12 49.70
C THR A 489 14.61 -36.64 49.83
N ARG A 490 15.58 -37.10 50.63
CA ARG A 490 15.51 -38.39 51.34
C ARG A 490 15.79 -38.12 52.82
N ASN A 491 14.87 -38.56 53.67
CA ASN A 491 14.82 -38.43 55.14
C ASN A 491 13.95 -37.27 55.64
N ASP A 492 12.64 -37.51 55.71
CA ASP A 492 11.92 -37.44 56.98
C ASP A 492 10.62 -38.27 56.92
N PRO A 493 10.13 -38.82 58.05
CA PRO A 493 9.32 -40.03 58.12
C PRO A 493 7.81 -39.77 58.04
N MET A 494 7.10 -40.78 57.51
CA MET A 494 5.64 -40.95 57.56
C MET A 494 5.11 -41.10 58.99
N GLU A 495 3.86 -40.66 59.21
CA GLU A 495 2.68 -41.42 59.70
C GLU A 495 1.58 -40.43 60.16
N LEU A 496 0.27 -40.62 60.03
CA LEU A 496 -0.67 -41.43 59.23
C LEU A 496 -2.06 -40.93 59.70
N ASP A 497 -2.99 -40.58 58.81
CA ASP A 497 -4.34 -41.16 58.90
C ASP A 497 -5.04 -41.16 57.54
N ASN A 498 -5.61 -42.31 57.22
CA ASN A 498 -6.19 -42.69 55.94
C ASN A 498 -7.69 -42.41 55.96
N ASN A 499 -8.19 -41.54 55.07
CA ASN A 499 -9.41 -41.82 54.26
C ASN A 499 -9.90 -40.71 53.31
N GLU A 500 -9.25 -39.54 53.17
CA GLU A 500 -9.71 -38.50 52.22
C GLU A 500 -8.65 -38.06 51.18
N SER A 501 -7.69 -38.92 50.88
CA SER A 501 -6.49 -38.60 50.10
C SER A 501 -6.65 -38.58 48.56
N ARG A 502 -7.80 -38.19 47.98
CA ARG A 502 -7.91 -38.17 46.49
C ARG A 502 -8.48 -36.93 45.83
N ARG A 503 -8.98 -35.93 46.54
CA ARG A 503 -9.52 -34.72 45.90
C ARG A 503 -9.28 -33.49 46.75
N LEU A 504 -8.66 -32.48 46.13
CA LEU A 504 -8.60 -31.08 46.57
C LEU A 504 -7.81 -30.75 47.87
N ASN A 505 -6.62 -30.17 47.66
CA ASN A 505 -6.21 -28.85 48.20
C ASN A 505 -5.36 -28.68 49.48
N THR A 506 -4.27 -27.90 49.29
CA THR A 506 -3.66 -26.83 50.14
C THR A 506 -2.90 -27.14 51.45
N LEU A 507 -1.68 -26.57 51.60
CA LEU A 507 -1.52 -25.30 52.39
C LEU A 507 -0.78 -25.18 53.75
N GLY A 508 0.58 -25.15 53.82
CA GLY A 508 1.38 -24.27 54.73
C GLY A 508 1.68 -24.78 56.17
N PHE A 509 2.66 -24.33 56.97
CA PHE A 509 3.70 -23.26 57.00
C PHE A 509 4.76 -23.56 58.10
N GLY A 510 5.98 -22.99 58.02
CA GLY A 510 6.93 -22.92 59.16
C GLY A 510 8.35 -22.37 58.88
N ASP A 511 8.51 -21.04 59.03
CA ASP A 511 9.66 -20.15 59.37
C ASP A 511 11.12 -20.23 58.81
N ARG A 512 11.44 -19.13 58.07
CA ARG A 512 12.61 -18.21 58.09
C ARG A 512 14.06 -18.73 58.23
N ILE A 513 14.94 -18.33 57.28
CA ILE A 513 15.92 -17.21 57.33
C ILE A 513 16.74 -17.19 56.02
N THR A 514 16.75 -16.05 55.31
CA THR A 514 17.60 -15.65 54.16
C THR A 514 19.07 -15.43 54.59
N PRO A 515 20.12 -15.44 53.72
CA PRO A 515 20.34 -14.53 52.56
C PRO A 515 21.12 -15.20 51.37
N SER A 516 21.42 -14.66 50.19
CA SER A 516 21.13 -13.46 49.39
C SER A 516 21.91 -13.61 48.08
N HIS A 517 21.34 -13.29 46.91
CA HIS A 517 21.97 -12.66 45.74
C HIS A 517 20.77 -12.14 44.92
N LYS A 518 20.40 -10.86 44.79
CA LYS A 518 21.10 -9.57 44.87
C LYS A 518 22.28 -9.42 43.91
N THR A 519 22.06 -9.68 42.62
CA THR A 519 22.79 -8.97 41.55
C THR A 519 22.03 -9.07 40.24
N LEU A 520 21.17 -8.08 39.96
CA LEU A 520 20.91 -7.49 38.64
C LEU A 520 19.85 -6.39 38.84
N LEU A 521 20.40 -5.21 39.16
CA LEU A 521 19.83 -3.88 38.96
C LEU A 521 18.55 -3.53 39.74
N LYS A 522 18.77 -3.17 41.02
CA LYS A 522 17.98 -2.10 41.65
C LYS A 522 18.24 -0.80 40.88
N ILE A 523 17.44 -0.54 39.86
CA ILE A 523 17.34 0.80 39.31
C ILE A 523 15.84 1.10 39.23
N GLU A 524 15.34 1.90 40.17
CA GLU A 524 13.95 2.39 40.16
C GLU A 524 13.68 3.31 38.96
N THR A 525 14.72 3.66 38.19
CA THR A 525 14.69 4.54 37.02
C THR A 525 15.71 4.14 35.94
N LEU A 526 15.30 3.42 34.91
CA LEU A 526 16.18 3.11 33.78
C LEU A 526 16.24 4.29 32.82
N THR A 527 17.45 4.76 32.49
CA THR A 527 17.65 5.65 31.34
C THR A 527 17.94 4.76 30.13
N ILE A 528 17.10 4.86 29.11
CA ILE A 528 17.21 4.12 27.85
C ILE A 528 17.70 5.09 26.78
N GLN A 529 18.71 4.70 26.00
CA GLN A 529 19.19 5.50 24.87
C GLN A 529 18.58 4.92 23.60
N VAL A 530 17.67 5.66 22.98
CA VAL A 530 17.03 5.25 21.73
C VAL A 530 17.71 5.96 20.57
N ASN A 531 18.45 5.21 19.75
CA ASN A 531 19.03 5.66 18.51
C ASN A 531 17.93 5.67 17.44
N VAL A 532 17.41 6.84 17.10
CA VAL A 532 16.38 7.00 16.07
C VAL A 532 17.08 7.16 14.73
N LEU A 533 16.97 6.13 13.88
CA LEU A 533 17.66 6.03 12.59
C LEU A 533 17.00 6.88 11.50
N LEU A 534 17.01 8.20 11.68
CA LEU A 534 16.71 9.19 10.64
C LEU A 534 17.92 9.36 9.69
N PRO A 535 17.77 10.05 8.54
CA PRO A 535 18.91 10.37 7.67
C PRO A 535 20.07 11.04 8.41
N GLU A 536 19.75 11.88 9.41
CA GLU A 536 20.67 12.29 10.47
C GLU A 536 20.24 11.58 11.77
N PRO A 537 20.96 10.54 12.22
CA PRO A 537 20.58 9.78 13.41
C PRO A 537 20.56 10.66 14.65
N VAL A 538 19.50 10.54 15.46
CA VAL A 538 19.37 11.28 16.73
C VAL A 538 19.23 10.33 17.90
N ILE A 539 19.85 10.68 19.02
CA ILE A 539 19.80 9.88 20.25
C ILE A 539 18.80 10.52 21.22
N ILE A 540 17.76 9.77 21.58
CA ILE A 540 16.75 10.17 22.57
C ILE A 540 17.02 9.46 23.88
N ARG A 541 17.16 10.24 24.97
CA ARG A 541 17.29 9.70 26.32
C ARG A 541 15.91 9.62 26.98
N ILE A 542 15.48 8.40 27.29
CA ILE A 542 14.19 8.13 27.93
C ILE A 542 14.39 7.62 29.35
N LEU A 543 14.01 8.44 30.32
CA LEU A 543 13.84 8.05 31.71
C LEU A 543 12.54 7.26 31.87
N CYS A 544 12.66 5.98 32.22
CA CYS A 544 11.57 5.07 32.51
C CYS A 544 11.50 4.80 34.01
N TYR A 545 10.38 5.18 34.63
CA TYR A 545 10.13 5.04 36.08
C TYR A 545 9.33 3.78 36.45
N ASP A 546 8.73 3.09 35.47
CA ASP A 546 7.98 1.85 35.64
C ASP A 546 8.39 0.83 34.58
N LEU A 547 9.09 -0.21 35.02
CA LEU A 547 9.66 -1.24 34.14
C LEU A 547 8.62 -2.27 33.66
N ASN A 548 7.39 -2.22 34.18
CA ASN A 548 6.27 -3.04 33.70
C ASN A 548 5.60 -2.45 32.45
N LEU A 549 6.01 -1.25 32.01
CA LEU A 549 5.55 -0.67 30.77
C LEU A 549 6.03 -1.47 29.56
N THR A 550 5.28 -1.40 28.46
CA THR A 550 5.58 -2.14 27.23
C THR A 550 6.54 -1.37 26.31
N MET A 551 7.16 -2.07 25.38
CA MET A 551 7.97 -1.46 24.32
C MET A 551 7.16 -0.52 23.42
N LYS A 552 5.84 -0.68 23.33
CA LYS A 552 4.92 0.27 22.68
C LYS A 552 4.95 1.63 23.37
N TRP A 553 4.90 1.67 24.69
CA TRP A 553 5.03 2.93 25.43
C TRP A 553 6.39 3.60 25.13
N LEU A 554 7.47 2.82 25.09
CA LEU A 554 8.79 3.35 24.76
C LEU A 554 8.83 3.95 23.35
N ILE A 555 8.18 3.30 22.37
CA ILE A 555 8.03 3.82 21.01
C ILE A 555 7.25 5.13 21.01
N ASP A 556 6.10 5.19 21.68
CA ASP A 556 5.25 6.40 21.68
C ASP A 556 5.94 7.57 22.38
N GLU A 557 6.67 7.32 23.47
CA GLU A 557 7.47 8.34 24.15
C GLU A 557 8.68 8.77 23.30
N THR A 558 9.31 7.85 22.56
CA THR A 558 10.37 8.16 21.58
C THR A 558 9.84 9.08 20.49
N LYS A 559 8.69 8.77 19.89
CA LYS A 559 8.04 9.60 18.87
C LYS A 559 7.79 11.01 19.37
N LYS A 560 7.16 11.11 20.54
CA LYS A 560 6.84 12.38 21.19
C LYS A 560 8.08 13.23 21.47
N ARG A 561 9.13 12.65 22.04
CA ARG A 561 10.37 13.39 22.35
C ARG A 561 11.16 13.77 21.11
N THR A 562 11.17 12.92 20.09
CA THR A 562 11.81 13.24 18.81
C THR A 562 11.12 14.44 18.16
N TRP A 563 9.78 14.50 18.21
CA TRP A 563 9.01 15.66 17.78
C TRP A 563 9.31 16.92 18.62
N GLN A 564 9.34 16.80 19.94
CA GLN A 564 9.58 17.95 20.82
C GLN A 564 10.99 18.53 20.71
N LEU A 565 12.01 17.69 20.51
CA LEU A 565 13.41 18.12 20.52
C LEU A 565 13.94 18.42 19.11
N TYR A 566 13.54 17.63 18.12
CA TYR A 566 14.07 17.70 16.76
C TYR A 566 13.01 18.03 15.72
N GLY A 567 11.72 18.06 16.09
CA GLY A 567 10.58 18.36 15.22
C GLY A 567 10.36 17.37 14.08
N HIS A 568 10.86 16.15 14.27
CA HIS A 568 10.57 15.01 13.43
C HIS A 568 9.81 14.01 14.28
N GLU A 569 8.59 13.65 13.88
CA GLU A 569 7.89 12.54 14.52
C GLU A 569 8.13 11.28 13.68
N PRO A 570 8.99 10.36 14.10
CA PRO A 570 9.32 9.17 13.33
C PRO A 570 8.15 8.18 13.29
N ILE A 571 7.94 7.55 12.14
CA ILE A 571 7.11 6.34 12.01
C ILE A 571 8.02 5.16 12.34
N ILE A 572 8.07 4.83 13.63
CA ILE A 572 8.87 3.70 14.14
C ILE A 572 8.10 2.40 13.85
N SER A 573 8.68 1.51 13.05
CA SER A 573 8.12 0.18 12.77
C SER A 573 8.42 -0.81 13.89
N ASN A 574 9.63 -0.74 14.46
CA ASN A 574 10.16 -1.65 15.45
C ASN A 574 11.36 -1.01 16.16
N ILE A 575 11.65 -1.49 17.36
CA ILE A 575 12.89 -1.19 18.09
C ILE A 575 13.77 -2.43 18.02
N ARG A 576 15.08 -2.23 17.83
CA ARG A 576 16.09 -3.29 17.88
C ARG A 576 16.97 -3.17 19.11
N THR A 577 17.39 -4.31 19.64
CA THR A 577 18.53 -4.40 20.56
C THR A 577 19.56 -5.33 19.94
N GLN A 578 20.81 -4.87 19.79
CA GLN A 578 21.92 -5.67 19.23
C GLN A 578 21.48 -6.44 17.96
N ASP A 579 20.96 -5.71 16.97
CA ASP A 579 20.43 -6.18 15.67
C ASP A 579 19.13 -7.01 15.66
N ASN A 580 18.43 -7.18 16.79
CA ASN A 580 17.21 -8.01 16.86
C ASN A 580 15.93 -7.21 17.11
N ASP A 581 14.88 -7.51 16.35
CA ASP A 581 13.56 -6.87 16.51
C ASP A 581 12.89 -7.24 17.84
N VAL A 582 12.45 -6.20 18.54
CA VAL A 582 11.70 -6.26 19.79
C VAL A 582 10.21 -6.09 19.51
N PHE A 583 9.37 -6.92 20.12
CA PHE A 583 7.92 -6.82 19.94
C PHE A 583 7.33 -5.69 20.79
N LEU A 584 6.32 -5.02 20.24
CA LEU A 584 5.63 -3.88 20.86
C LEU A 584 5.05 -4.19 22.25
N ASN A 585 4.63 -5.44 22.48
CA ASN A 585 4.02 -5.87 23.74
C ASN A 585 5.02 -6.51 24.71
N ASP A 586 6.30 -6.64 24.33
CA ASP A 586 7.33 -7.06 25.27
C ASP A 586 7.42 -6.02 26.41
N ILE A 587 7.66 -6.48 27.63
CA ILE A 587 7.82 -5.61 28.80
C ILE A 587 9.24 -5.05 28.78
N ILE A 588 9.42 -3.77 29.14
CA ILE A 588 10.73 -3.10 29.13
C ILE A 588 11.76 -3.87 29.94
N GLN A 589 11.39 -4.43 31.11
CA GLN A 589 12.30 -5.24 31.94
C GLN A 589 12.86 -6.51 31.26
N ASP A 590 12.14 -7.07 30.27
CA ASP A 590 12.53 -8.32 29.59
C ASP A 590 13.47 -8.06 28.39
N VAL A 591 13.58 -6.79 27.99
CA VAL A 591 14.31 -6.31 26.80
C VAL A 591 15.50 -5.45 27.20
N ILE A 592 15.32 -4.55 28.18
CA ILE A 592 16.32 -3.63 28.69
C ILE A 592 16.93 -4.22 29.96
N THR A 593 18.05 -4.90 29.79
CA THR A 593 18.78 -5.59 30.85
C THR A 593 19.86 -4.73 31.50
N GLU A 594 20.20 -3.57 30.92
CA GLU A 594 21.28 -2.70 31.41
C GLU A 594 20.86 -1.21 31.48
N PRO A 595 21.37 -0.43 32.46
CA PRO A 595 21.24 1.02 32.45
C PRO A 595 21.99 1.65 31.29
N ASN A 596 21.36 2.62 30.62
CA ASN A 596 21.84 3.26 29.40
C ASN A 596 21.97 2.31 28.21
N GLN A 597 21.27 1.18 28.21
CA GLN A 597 21.24 0.30 27.05
C GLN A 597 20.78 1.06 25.80
N GLU A 598 21.58 0.92 24.74
CA GLU A 598 21.30 1.50 23.43
C GLU A 598 20.35 0.58 22.67
N VAL A 599 19.31 1.18 22.10
CA VAL A 599 18.31 0.49 21.29
C VAL A 599 18.06 1.29 20.02
N ASP A 600 17.95 0.62 18.88
CA ASP A 600 17.78 1.28 17.59
C ASP A 600 16.30 1.31 17.20
N ALA A 601 15.72 2.50 17.10
CA ALA A 601 14.39 2.67 16.54
C ALA A 601 14.49 2.71 15.00
N ILE A 602 13.95 1.67 14.36
CA ILE A 602 13.89 1.59 12.90
C ILE A 602 12.77 2.49 12.42
N VAL A 603 13.13 3.49 11.61
CA VAL A 603 12.22 4.50 11.09
C VAL A 603 11.86 4.18 9.65
N THR A 604 10.57 4.00 9.37
CA THR A 604 10.06 3.76 8.00
C THR A 604 9.61 5.04 7.30
N GLY A 605 9.48 6.14 8.04
CA GLY A 605 9.11 7.45 7.51
C GLY A 605 8.96 8.49 8.61
N ILE A 606 8.52 9.69 8.24
CA ILE A 606 8.22 10.77 9.19
C ILE A 606 6.72 11.08 9.06
N THR A 607 6.04 11.19 10.20
CA THR A 607 4.63 11.55 10.25
C THR A 607 4.44 12.94 9.65
N LEU A 608 3.59 13.05 8.64
CA LEU A 608 3.27 14.32 8.01
C LEU A 608 2.50 15.21 8.99
N LYS A 609 2.96 16.45 9.14
CA LYS A 609 2.36 17.46 10.01
C LYS A 609 1.84 18.63 9.20
N SER A 610 0.82 19.30 9.73
CA SER A 610 0.32 20.53 9.13
C SER A 610 1.39 21.62 9.20
N ALA A 611 1.34 22.59 8.29
CA ALA A 611 2.26 23.73 8.32
C ALA A 611 2.20 24.48 9.67
N LEU A 612 1.02 24.56 10.27
CA LEU A 612 0.82 25.16 11.59
C LEU A 612 1.50 24.37 12.71
N ASP A 613 1.40 23.04 12.71
CA ASP A 613 2.02 22.21 13.76
C ASP A 613 3.55 22.31 13.70
N ILE A 614 4.12 22.28 12.49
CA ILE A 614 5.56 22.47 12.28
C ILE A 614 5.99 23.85 12.77
N TYR A 615 5.22 24.89 12.44
CA TYR A 615 5.48 26.26 12.87
C TYR A 615 5.47 26.41 14.39
N LEU A 616 4.43 25.91 15.08
CA LEU A 616 4.31 26.02 16.54
C LEU A 616 5.42 25.25 17.26
N ASN A 617 5.75 24.05 16.78
CA ASN A 617 6.84 23.26 17.34
C ASN A 617 8.21 23.92 17.11
N ALA A 618 8.45 24.51 15.93
CA ALA A 618 9.68 25.24 15.67
C ALA A 618 9.78 26.51 16.51
N CYS A 619 8.68 27.24 16.72
CA CYS A 619 8.61 28.36 17.66
C CYS A 619 9.03 27.95 19.07
N GLU A 620 8.49 26.83 19.57
CA GLU A 620 8.82 26.31 20.90
C GLU A 620 10.31 25.93 21.01
N ARG A 621 10.83 25.17 20.04
CA ARG A 621 12.22 24.70 20.04
C ARG A 621 13.25 25.81 19.90
N LEU A 622 12.95 26.82 19.07
CA LEU A 622 13.84 27.96 18.84
C LEU A 622 13.61 29.10 19.85
N ASN A 623 12.68 28.94 20.78
CA ASN A 623 12.28 29.96 21.75
C ASN A 623 11.87 31.29 21.08
N ILE A 624 11.05 31.19 20.02
CA ILE A 624 10.54 32.32 19.24
C ILE A 624 9.02 32.42 19.45
N THR A 625 8.54 33.60 19.83
CA THR A 625 7.10 33.83 20.08
C THR A 625 6.29 33.63 18.79
N PRO A 626 5.22 32.81 18.80
CA PRO A 626 4.36 32.63 17.63
C PRO A 626 3.62 33.90 17.22
N SER A 627 3.73 34.28 15.95
CA SER A 627 2.97 35.39 15.35
C SER A 627 1.52 35.00 15.09
N TYR A 628 0.58 35.82 15.56
CA TYR A 628 -0.85 35.60 15.32
C TYR A 628 -1.21 35.60 13.83
N ALA A 629 -0.61 36.50 13.04
CA ALA A 629 -0.85 36.60 11.61
C ALA A 629 -0.42 35.32 10.87
N ILE A 630 0.80 34.84 11.14
CA ILE A 630 1.34 33.62 10.54
C ILE A 630 0.50 32.41 10.94
N ARG A 631 0.12 32.28 12.23
CA ARG A 631 -0.76 31.20 12.68
C ARG A 631 -2.06 31.14 11.87
N LYS A 632 -2.73 32.27 11.69
CA LYS A 632 -3.99 32.36 10.94
C LYS A 632 -3.83 31.91 9.47
N LEU A 633 -2.70 32.27 8.85
CA LEU A 633 -2.40 31.91 7.47
C LEU A 633 -2.09 30.41 7.34
N LEU A 634 -1.28 29.86 8.24
CA LEU A 634 -0.86 28.46 8.21
C LEU A 634 -1.97 27.47 8.61
N THR A 635 -3.01 27.89 9.33
CA THR A 635 -4.20 27.05 9.63
C THR A 635 -4.92 26.58 8.37
N ASN A 636 -4.92 27.38 7.29
CA ASN A 636 -5.72 27.14 6.09
C ASN A 636 -4.91 26.70 4.87
N VAL A 637 -3.67 26.25 5.07
CA VAL A 637 -2.82 25.74 3.98
C VAL A 637 -3.46 24.48 3.40
N ARG A 638 -3.91 24.58 2.14
CA ARG A 638 -4.46 23.47 1.36
C ARG A 638 -3.67 23.35 0.06
N HIS A 639 -3.52 22.11 -0.42
CA HIS A 639 -2.88 21.81 -1.71
C HIS A 639 -1.44 22.35 -1.89
N GLY A 640 -0.73 22.59 -0.79
CA GLY A 640 0.66 23.08 -0.84
C GLY A 640 0.80 24.58 -1.15
N ASN A 641 -0.27 25.38 -1.03
CA ASN A 641 -0.19 26.83 -1.18
C ASN A 641 0.18 27.48 0.16
N ILE A 642 1.32 28.16 0.21
CA ILE A 642 1.89 28.78 1.42
C ILE A 642 1.79 30.31 1.30
N PRO A 643 0.74 30.93 1.87
CA PRO A 643 0.48 32.36 1.71
C PRO A 643 1.14 33.18 2.83
N LEU A 644 2.41 33.57 2.67
CA LEU A 644 3.18 34.32 3.67
C LEU A 644 3.36 35.80 3.31
N LYS A 645 2.55 36.32 2.37
CA LYS A 645 2.58 37.71 1.94
C LYS A 645 2.46 38.70 3.10
N GLY A 646 3.42 39.63 3.18
CA GLY A 646 3.43 40.75 4.13
C GLY A 646 3.35 40.38 5.61
N SER A 647 3.66 39.13 5.97
CA SER A 647 3.43 38.58 7.31
C SER A 647 4.72 38.13 8.00
N LEU A 648 5.83 38.07 7.26
CA LEU A 648 7.11 37.55 7.74
C LEU A 648 7.95 38.66 8.37
N THR A 649 8.35 38.49 9.62
CA THR A 649 9.37 39.33 10.27
C THR A 649 10.70 38.59 10.31
N LYS A 650 11.81 39.32 10.46
CA LYS A 650 13.16 38.70 10.50
C LYS A 650 13.31 37.63 11.58
N GLU A 651 12.69 37.84 12.74
CA GLU A 651 12.70 36.86 13.85
C GLU A 651 12.00 35.55 13.48
N GLN A 652 11.05 35.57 12.54
CA GLN A 652 10.25 34.40 12.16
C GLN A 652 10.90 33.58 11.02
N ILE A 653 11.94 34.11 10.36
CA ILE A 653 12.62 33.45 9.24
C ILE A 653 13.12 32.04 9.61
N PRO A 654 13.84 31.82 10.74
CA PRO A 654 14.34 30.48 11.09
C PRO A 654 13.21 29.47 11.34
N VAL A 655 12.05 29.94 11.83
CA VAL A 655 10.88 29.09 12.08
C VAL A 655 10.23 28.70 10.76
N ILE A 656 10.04 29.66 9.85
CA ILE A 656 9.46 29.41 8.52
C ILE A 656 10.38 28.55 7.65
N GLN A 657 11.69 28.71 7.76
CA GLN A 657 12.64 27.81 7.11
C GLN A 657 12.33 26.34 7.46
N GLN A 658 12.09 26.02 8.74
CA GLN A 658 11.72 24.66 9.13
C GLN A 658 10.37 24.21 8.56
N VAL A 659 9.41 25.13 8.36
CA VAL A 659 8.14 24.82 7.68
C VAL A 659 8.40 24.43 6.23
N LEU A 660 9.17 25.23 5.50
CA LEU A 660 9.48 25.02 4.09
C LEU A 660 10.29 23.74 3.84
N GLN A 661 11.20 23.40 4.76
CA GLN A 661 11.98 22.16 4.71
C GLN A 661 11.13 20.90 4.94
N ARG A 662 10.10 20.99 5.80
CA ARG A 662 9.41 19.80 6.36
C ARG A 662 8.00 19.59 5.85
N ILE A 663 7.37 20.59 5.26
CA ILE A 663 6.02 20.45 4.68
C ILE A 663 6.04 19.39 3.56
N ASN A 664 4.93 18.68 3.33
CA ASN A 664 4.91 17.57 2.39
C ASN A 664 5.17 18.01 0.93
N LEU A 665 4.47 19.05 0.48
CA LEU A 665 4.46 19.53 -0.90
C LEU A 665 4.30 21.05 -0.88
N ILE A 666 4.98 21.73 -1.82
CA ILE A 666 4.80 23.16 -2.08
C ILE A 666 4.39 23.30 -3.54
N ASN A 667 3.18 23.80 -3.77
CA ASN A 667 2.72 24.15 -5.11
C ASN A 667 2.96 25.64 -5.36
N GLU A 668 2.51 26.49 -4.45
CA GLU A 668 2.68 27.94 -4.53
C GLU A 668 3.34 28.46 -3.24
N LEU A 669 4.42 29.22 -3.39
CA LEU A 669 5.11 29.90 -2.31
C LEU A 669 5.03 31.41 -2.49
N ASP A 670 4.17 32.07 -1.71
CA ASP A 670 4.03 33.53 -1.73
C ASP A 670 4.77 34.17 -0.56
N LEU A 671 5.93 34.75 -0.87
CA LEU A 671 6.81 35.50 0.04
C LEU A 671 6.81 37.00 -0.30
N SER A 672 5.81 37.50 -1.04
CA SER A 672 5.77 38.89 -1.49
C SER A 672 5.57 39.89 -0.35
N SER A 673 6.06 41.13 -0.55
CA SER A 673 5.87 42.26 0.37
C SER A 673 6.41 42.04 1.79
N ASN A 674 7.48 41.26 1.97
CA ASN A 674 8.08 40.95 3.27
C ASN A 674 9.41 41.70 3.54
N PHE A 675 9.83 42.60 2.63
CA PHE A 675 11.10 43.33 2.71
C PHE A 675 12.34 42.43 2.83
N LEU A 676 12.28 41.23 2.27
CA LEU A 676 13.36 40.24 2.34
C LEU A 676 14.60 40.70 1.55
N SER A 677 15.77 40.57 2.17
CA SER A 677 17.07 40.72 1.48
C SER A 677 17.53 39.40 0.87
N ASP A 678 18.57 39.43 0.04
CA ASP A 678 19.13 38.22 -0.58
C ASP A 678 19.51 37.15 0.46
N ASN A 679 20.08 37.55 1.59
CA ASN A 679 20.43 36.64 2.68
C ASN A 679 19.19 36.01 3.34
N ASP A 680 18.10 36.78 3.48
CA ASP A 680 16.87 36.28 4.08
C ASP A 680 16.24 35.19 3.19
N VAL A 681 16.22 35.42 1.87
CA VAL A 681 15.73 34.44 0.89
C VAL A 681 16.66 33.23 0.83
N GLN A 682 17.98 33.42 0.91
CA GLN A 682 18.93 32.32 0.99
C GLN A 682 18.65 31.40 2.18
N ILE A 683 18.38 31.96 3.36
CA ILE A 683 18.03 31.16 4.53
C ILE A 683 16.72 30.40 4.32
N LEU A 684 15.69 31.07 3.78
CA LEU A 684 14.37 30.46 3.58
C LEU A 684 14.38 29.33 2.54
N LEU A 685 15.13 29.51 1.44
CA LEU A 685 15.15 28.57 0.32
C LEU A 685 16.22 27.47 0.47
N LYS A 686 17.16 27.63 1.40
CA LYS A 686 18.15 26.59 1.73
C LYS A 686 17.43 25.34 2.25
N ASP A 687 17.46 24.29 1.44
CA ASP A 687 16.80 22.99 1.65
C ASP A 687 15.26 23.02 1.53
N CYS A 688 14.71 24.06 0.90
CA CYS A 688 13.29 24.14 0.61
C CYS A 688 12.89 23.12 -0.47
N LYS A 689 11.71 22.52 -0.32
CA LYS A 689 11.12 21.72 -1.40
C LYS A 689 10.79 22.59 -2.60
N ILE A 690 11.05 22.07 -3.79
CA ILE A 690 10.86 22.78 -5.06
C ILE A 690 9.39 23.18 -5.22
N PRO A 691 9.07 24.49 -5.30
CA PRO A 691 7.72 24.95 -5.62
C PRO A 691 7.45 24.89 -7.14
N ASN A 692 6.18 24.82 -7.53
CA ASN A 692 5.78 25.02 -8.93
C ASN A 692 5.68 26.52 -9.27
N GLU A 693 5.28 27.34 -8.29
CA GLU A 693 5.17 28.80 -8.42
C GLU A 693 5.82 29.50 -7.23
N ILE A 694 6.69 30.48 -7.51
CA ILE A 694 7.33 31.30 -6.48
C ILE A 694 7.05 32.79 -6.71
N ASN A 695 6.55 33.46 -5.68
CA ASN A 695 6.30 34.90 -5.69
C ASN A 695 7.17 35.61 -4.64
N LEU A 696 8.16 36.35 -5.13
CA LEU A 696 9.09 37.17 -4.34
C LEU A 696 8.93 38.66 -4.64
N SER A 697 7.80 39.07 -5.22
CA SER A 697 7.57 40.46 -5.58
C SER A 697 7.61 41.41 -4.38
N ASN A 698 8.01 42.67 -4.63
CA ASN A 698 8.04 43.76 -3.66
C ASN A 698 8.86 43.43 -2.39
N ASN A 699 10.08 42.93 -2.59
CA ASN A 699 11.07 42.69 -1.54
C ASN A 699 12.30 43.60 -1.77
N ARG A 700 13.45 43.24 -1.23
CA ARG A 700 14.73 43.96 -1.39
C ARG A 700 15.79 43.05 -1.98
N ILE A 701 15.38 42.17 -2.89
CA ILE A 701 16.28 41.19 -3.52
C ILE A 701 16.93 41.77 -4.78
N THR A 702 18.12 41.27 -5.10
CA THR A 702 18.93 41.67 -6.25
C THR A 702 19.09 40.51 -7.24
N VAL A 703 19.88 40.71 -8.29
CA VAL A 703 20.26 39.63 -9.23
C VAL A 703 20.89 38.42 -8.52
N SER A 704 21.50 38.62 -7.35
CA SER A 704 22.08 37.54 -6.54
C SER A 704 21.04 36.49 -6.12
N THR A 705 19.82 36.92 -5.78
CA THR A 705 18.71 35.98 -5.48
C THR A 705 18.24 35.24 -6.74
N VAL A 706 18.32 35.87 -7.91
CA VAL A 706 17.95 35.21 -9.18
C VAL A 706 18.93 34.09 -9.51
N GLN A 707 20.23 34.33 -9.34
CA GLN A 707 21.28 33.32 -9.45
C GLN A 707 21.03 32.18 -8.46
N LEU A 708 20.80 32.52 -7.19
CA LEU A 708 20.49 31.55 -6.15
C LEU A 708 19.29 30.65 -6.50
N ILE A 709 18.18 31.22 -6.99
CA ILE A 709 16.99 30.46 -7.39
C ILE A 709 17.31 29.53 -8.56
N THR A 710 18.07 30.02 -9.53
CA THR A 710 18.51 29.25 -10.70
C THR A 710 19.39 28.06 -10.28
N ASP A 711 20.31 28.29 -9.34
CA ASP A 711 21.23 27.27 -8.84
C ASP A 711 20.53 26.25 -7.93
N ILE A 712 19.71 26.70 -6.98
CA ILE A 712 19.02 25.81 -6.01
C ILE A 712 18.00 24.93 -6.71
N PHE A 713 17.27 25.46 -7.69
CA PHE A 713 16.17 24.77 -8.36
C PHE A 713 16.52 24.33 -9.79
N SER A 714 17.81 24.18 -10.12
CA SER A 714 18.25 23.70 -11.43
C SER A 714 17.49 22.44 -11.88
N ASP A 715 17.09 22.41 -13.14
CA ASP A 715 16.40 21.29 -13.81
C ASP A 715 15.08 20.86 -13.15
N SER A 716 14.37 21.83 -12.57
CA SER A 716 13.12 21.59 -11.84
C SER A 716 11.83 21.91 -12.62
N ASP A 717 10.68 21.54 -12.03
CA ASP A 717 9.34 21.80 -12.56
C ASP A 717 8.82 23.23 -12.34
N LEU A 718 9.68 24.17 -11.93
CA LEU A 718 9.28 25.55 -11.62
C LEU A 718 8.68 26.22 -12.87
N ALA A 719 7.37 26.52 -12.82
CA ALA A 719 6.61 27.02 -13.96
C ALA A 719 6.41 28.54 -13.94
N ARG A 720 6.35 29.17 -12.74
CA ARG A 720 6.12 30.61 -12.61
C ARG A 720 7.02 31.25 -11.57
N ILE A 721 7.66 32.34 -11.96
CA ILE A 721 8.56 33.12 -11.10
C ILE A 721 8.16 34.58 -11.19
N SER A 722 7.82 35.18 -10.04
CA SER A 722 7.54 36.61 -9.92
C SER A 722 8.59 37.30 -9.06
N LEU A 723 9.31 38.23 -9.68
CA LEU A 723 10.37 39.03 -9.05
C LEU A 723 10.08 40.52 -9.13
N SER A 724 8.84 40.90 -9.47
CA SER A 724 8.42 42.29 -9.70
C SER A 724 8.73 43.22 -8.53
N PHE A 725 8.97 44.50 -8.82
CA PHE A 725 9.21 45.55 -7.83
C PHE A 725 10.36 45.23 -6.87
N ASN A 726 11.43 44.61 -7.39
CA ASN A 726 12.68 44.38 -6.69
C ASN A 726 13.84 45.11 -7.40
N PRO A 727 14.86 45.59 -6.68
CA PRO A 727 16.01 46.28 -7.28
C PRO A 727 17.00 45.29 -7.95
N ILE A 728 16.58 44.57 -8.98
CA ILE A 728 17.40 43.53 -9.66
C ILE A 728 18.49 44.17 -10.51
N GLY A 729 18.13 45.17 -11.32
CA GLY A 729 19.06 45.86 -12.21
C GLY A 729 19.32 45.15 -13.55
N PRO A 730 20.13 45.76 -14.44
CA PRO A 730 20.32 45.30 -15.82
C PRO A 730 21.15 44.01 -15.96
N GLN A 731 21.83 43.59 -14.88
CA GLN A 731 22.59 42.34 -14.83
C GLN A 731 21.72 41.11 -15.06
N ILE A 732 20.39 41.23 -14.88
CA ILE A 732 19.42 40.16 -15.14
C ILE A 732 19.51 39.58 -16.56
N ILE A 733 19.98 40.37 -17.54
CA ILE A 733 20.23 39.91 -18.91
C ILE A 733 21.10 38.65 -18.94
N GLN A 734 22.06 38.51 -18.02
CA GLN A 734 22.96 37.35 -17.98
C GLN A 734 22.27 36.09 -17.41
N GLU A 735 21.19 36.25 -16.65
CA GLU A 735 20.52 35.16 -15.94
C GLU A 735 19.29 34.63 -16.67
N VAL A 736 18.58 35.46 -17.44
CA VAL A 736 17.43 35.02 -18.25
C VAL A 736 17.73 33.75 -19.10
N PRO A 737 18.81 33.67 -19.90
CA PRO A 737 19.08 32.47 -20.69
C PRO A 737 19.37 31.25 -19.79
N LYS A 738 19.98 31.45 -18.63
CA LYS A 738 20.21 30.38 -17.65
C LYS A 738 18.90 29.91 -17.05
N MET A 739 18.00 30.81 -16.64
CA MET A 739 16.69 30.45 -16.12
C MET A 739 15.88 29.65 -17.15
N ILE A 740 15.88 30.06 -18.41
CA ILE A 740 15.18 29.35 -19.48
C ILE A 740 15.76 27.95 -19.70
N SER A 741 17.10 27.80 -19.61
CA SER A 741 17.78 26.52 -19.80
C SER A 741 17.54 25.56 -18.63
N HIS A 742 17.61 26.04 -17.39
CA HIS A 742 17.46 25.23 -16.19
C HIS A 742 15.99 24.98 -15.79
N PHE A 743 15.03 25.74 -16.31
CA PHE A 743 13.60 25.54 -16.03
C PHE A 743 12.86 25.12 -17.31
N PRO A 744 12.88 23.83 -17.67
CA PRO A 744 12.21 23.34 -18.88
C PRO A 744 10.72 23.67 -18.87
N ASN A 745 10.05 23.58 -17.73
CA ASN A 745 8.59 23.78 -17.62
C ASN A 745 8.16 25.24 -17.42
N LEU A 746 9.08 26.19 -17.54
CA LEU A 746 8.83 27.61 -17.33
C LEU A 746 7.76 28.17 -18.28
N ARG A 747 6.79 28.90 -17.71
CA ARG A 747 5.64 29.50 -18.42
C ARG A 747 5.53 31.00 -18.18
N ALA A 748 5.99 31.50 -17.05
CA ALA A 748 5.89 32.93 -16.71
C ALA A 748 7.13 33.43 -15.96
N LEU A 749 7.72 34.50 -16.47
CA LEU A 749 8.75 35.30 -15.81
C LEU A 749 8.26 36.74 -15.66
N ASN A 750 8.15 37.21 -14.43
CA ASN A 750 7.72 38.57 -14.15
C ASN A 750 8.85 39.42 -13.56
N PHE A 751 9.30 40.41 -14.34
CA PHE A 751 10.31 41.41 -14.01
C PHE A 751 9.77 42.84 -14.01
N GLU A 752 8.46 42.99 -13.79
CA GLU A 752 7.82 44.29 -13.76
C GLU A 752 8.47 45.22 -12.73
N GLY A 753 8.86 46.43 -13.15
CA GLY A 753 9.43 47.45 -12.27
C GLY A 753 10.70 47.02 -11.52
N THR A 754 11.59 46.26 -12.16
CA THR A 754 12.81 45.70 -11.54
C THR A 754 14.10 46.47 -11.83
N CYS A 755 13.99 47.64 -12.47
CA CYS A 755 15.13 48.46 -12.93
C CYS A 755 16.04 47.74 -13.95
N LEU A 756 15.53 46.76 -14.68
CA LEU A 756 16.28 45.98 -15.67
C LEU A 756 16.74 46.80 -16.90
N GLY A 757 16.15 47.98 -17.10
CA GLY A 757 16.44 48.85 -18.24
C GLY A 757 17.57 49.85 -18.01
N LYS A 758 18.20 49.90 -16.83
CA LYS A 758 19.35 50.79 -16.61
C LYS A 758 20.51 50.45 -17.54
N HIS A 759 21.35 51.44 -17.84
CA HIS A 759 22.44 51.24 -18.78
C HIS A 759 23.48 50.21 -18.28
N MET A 760 23.80 49.25 -19.15
CA MET A 760 24.86 48.27 -18.96
C MET A 760 25.56 48.02 -20.30
N GLN A 761 26.88 47.85 -20.29
CA GLN A 761 27.60 47.42 -21.48
C GLN A 761 27.29 45.95 -21.76
N VAL A 762 26.83 45.67 -22.98
CA VAL A 762 26.56 44.31 -23.46
C VAL A 762 27.57 43.96 -24.54
N ASP A 763 28.44 43.00 -24.25
CA ASP A 763 29.46 42.50 -25.16
C ASP A 763 28.98 41.25 -25.92
N GLU A 764 29.83 40.68 -26.78
CA GLU A 764 29.50 39.46 -27.51
C GLU A 764 29.32 38.25 -26.60
N SER A 765 29.95 38.22 -25.42
CA SER A 765 29.81 37.07 -24.51
C SER A 765 28.37 36.89 -24.03
N ILE A 766 27.67 38.01 -23.76
CA ILE A 766 26.25 37.99 -23.39
C ILE A 766 25.39 37.54 -24.56
N LYS A 767 25.67 38.01 -25.78
CA LYS A 767 24.92 37.57 -26.97
C LYS A 767 25.11 36.08 -27.23
N ASP A 768 26.31 35.57 -27.00
CA ASP A 768 26.62 34.15 -27.16
C ASP A 768 25.88 33.28 -26.14
N LEU A 769 25.62 33.78 -24.91
CA LEU A 769 24.75 33.09 -23.95
C LEU A 769 23.35 32.84 -24.53
N TYR A 770 22.77 33.83 -25.22
CA TYR A 770 21.44 33.69 -25.83
C TYR A 770 21.47 32.80 -27.08
N LYS A 771 22.49 32.94 -27.94
CA LYS A 771 22.63 32.11 -29.15
C LYS A 771 22.84 30.63 -28.82
N CYS A 772 23.57 30.35 -27.74
CA CYS A 772 23.93 28.99 -27.36
C CYS A 772 23.04 28.41 -26.25
N MET A 773 22.00 29.12 -25.80
CA MET A 773 21.14 28.62 -24.72
C MET A 773 20.42 27.34 -25.15
N ILE A 774 20.44 26.33 -24.29
CA ILE A 774 19.74 25.07 -24.54
C ILE A 774 18.27 25.28 -24.21
N GLN A 775 17.41 25.19 -25.21
CA GLN A 775 15.97 25.25 -25.02
C GLN A 775 15.39 23.86 -25.12
N SER A 776 14.70 23.43 -24.07
CA SER A 776 14.05 22.13 -24.05
C SER A 776 12.95 22.06 -25.11
N ASP A 777 12.88 20.93 -25.83
CA ASP A 777 11.81 20.64 -26.79
C ASP A 777 10.52 20.24 -26.04
N VAL A 778 9.92 21.23 -25.37
CA VAL A 778 8.70 21.08 -24.59
C VAL A 778 7.64 22.04 -25.09
N PRO A 779 6.35 21.67 -25.04
CA PRO A 779 5.27 22.46 -25.64
C PRO A 779 4.93 23.74 -24.85
N TYR A 780 5.64 24.03 -23.76
CA TYR A 780 5.35 25.14 -22.87
C TYR A 780 5.99 26.43 -23.37
N LEU A 781 5.13 27.42 -23.62
CA LEU A 781 5.53 28.73 -24.09
C LEU A 781 5.61 29.74 -22.93
N ILE A 782 6.49 30.73 -23.07
CA ILE A 782 6.88 31.65 -22.01
C ILE A 782 6.19 33.00 -22.20
N THR A 783 5.53 33.46 -21.13
CA THR A 783 5.13 34.86 -20.96
C THR A 783 6.22 35.60 -20.20
N LEU A 784 6.79 36.62 -20.82
CA LEU A 784 7.80 37.50 -20.22
C LEU A 784 7.17 38.87 -19.94
N ASN A 785 7.18 39.29 -18.69
CA ASN A 785 6.68 40.59 -18.27
C ASN A 785 7.84 41.52 -17.90
N LEU A 786 8.02 42.58 -18.68
CA LEU A 786 9.01 43.65 -18.49
C LEU A 786 8.34 45.00 -18.21
N SER A 787 7.04 45.03 -17.92
CA SER A 787 6.23 46.22 -17.67
C SER A 787 6.82 47.16 -16.60
N GLY A 788 6.48 48.44 -16.65
CA GLY A 788 6.86 49.42 -15.63
C GLY A 788 8.36 49.66 -15.48
N ASN A 789 9.19 49.24 -16.45
CA ASN A 789 10.62 49.51 -16.48
C ASN A 789 10.94 50.71 -17.38
N HIS A 790 11.95 51.48 -16.97
CA HIS A 790 12.54 52.54 -17.76
C HIS A 790 13.86 52.05 -18.39
N PHE A 791 14.01 52.24 -19.69
CA PHE A 791 15.16 51.81 -20.48
C PHE A 791 16.06 52.98 -20.85
N GLU A 792 17.21 53.06 -20.18
CA GLU A 792 18.22 54.09 -20.42
C GLU A 792 18.97 53.83 -21.73
N LYS A 793 19.33 54.91 -22.44
CA LYS A 793 20.01 54.84 -23.75
C LYS A 793 19.33 53.85 -24.70
N ASP A 794 20.07 52.89 -25.26
CA ASP A 794 19.65 51.89 -26.25
C ASP A 794 19.26 50.53 -25.64
N MET A 795 19.12 50.44 -24.31
CA MET A 795 18.86 49.16 -23.63
C MET A 795 17.62 48.43 -24.14
N LEU A 796 16.55 49.14 -24.52
CA LEU A 796 15.35 48.52 -25.09
C LEU A 796 15.64 47.81 -26.43
N SER A 797 16.50 48.41 -27.26
CA SER A 797 16.93 47.82 -28.53
C SER A 797 17.88 46.64 -28.30
N ILE A 798 18.72 46.70 -27.27
CA ILE A 798 19.59 45.60 -26.86
C ILE A 798 18.75 44.40 -26.41
N TRP A 799 17.78 44.60 -25.51
CA TRP A 799 16.85 43.55 -25.09
C TRP A 799 16.15 42.89 -26.28
N THR A 800 15.68 43.70 -27.23
CA THR A 800 15.03 43.19 -28.45
C THR A 800 15.95 42.27 -29.26
N SER A 801 17.22 42.64 -29.39
CA SER A 801 18.23 41.82 -30.09
C SER A 801 18.55 40.50 -29.40
N LEU A 802 18.22 40.36 -28.11
CA LEU A 802 18.42 39.15 -27.32
C LEU A 802 17.16 38.28 -27.28
N LEU A 803 15.98 38.90 -27.15
CA LEU A 803 14.70 38.20 -27.09
C LEU A 803 14.42 37.35 -28.33
N VAL A 804 14.96 37.72 -29.49
CA VAL A 804 14.81 36.96 -30.74
C VAL A 804 15.37 35.54 -30.69
N TYR A 805 16.30 35.26 -29.78
CA TYR A 805 16.86 33.93 -29.60
C TYR A 805 15.99 33.02 -28.71
N ILE A 806 14.99 33.56 -27.99
CA ILE A 806 14.09 32.75 -27.16
C ILE A 806 13.00 32.15 -28.04
N GLU A 807 13.18 30.89 -28.46
CA GLU A 807 12.28 30.16 -29.36
C GLU A 807 10.91 29.91 -28.73
N ARG A 808 10.85 29.82 -27.39
CA ARG A 808 9.63 29.53 -26.63
C ARG A 808 8.83 30.78 -26.26
N LEU A 809 9.22 31.98 -26.70
CA LEU A 809 8.56 33.23 -26.32
C LEU A 809 7.15 33.31 -26.94
N ASP A 810 6.11 33.36 -26.09
CA ASP A 810 4.69 33.46 -26.49
C ASP A 810 4.16 34.88 -26.36
N LYS A 811 4.41 35.49 -25.20
CA LYS A 811 3.79 36.75 -24.81
C LYS A 811 4.82 37.67 -24.20
N LEU A 812 4.77 38.92 -24.60
CA LEU A 812 5.63 39.97 -24.11
C LEU A 812 4.76 41.09 -23.54
N HIS A 813 4.85 41.29 -22.23
CA HIS A 813 4.18 42.41 -21.56
C HIS A 813 5.17 43.54 -21.32
N LEU A 814 4.80 44.71 -21.81
CA LEU A 814 5.56 45.95 -21.82
C LEU A 814 4.66 47.12 -21.42
N SER A 815 3.66 46.87 -20.58
CA SER A 815 2.77 47.93 -20.12
C SER A 815 3.56 48.98 -19.34
N GLY A 816 3.35 50.27 -19.62
CA GLY A 816 3.99 51.36 -18.91
C GLY A 816 5.52 51.42 -19.06
N VAL A 817 6.09 50.87 -20.13
CA VAL A 817 7.53 51.02 -20.38
C VAL A 817 7.84 52.42 -20.91
N SER A 818 9.04 52.91 -20.59
CA SER A 818 9.58 54.17 -21.10
C SER A 818 11.04 54.01 -21.51
N SER A 819 11.56 54.88 -22.38
CA SER A 819 12.94 54.84 -22.83
C SER A 819 13.46 56.24 -23.17
N ASP A 820 14.77 56.45 -22.99
CA ASP A 820 15.47 57.68 -23.40
C ASP A 820 15.57 57.82 -24.92
N THR A 821 15.52 56.70 -25.65
CA THR A 821 15.73 56.66 -27.10
C THR A 821 14.57 55.96 -27.81
N LYS A 822 14.51 56.15 -29.14
CA LYS A 822 13.56 55.43 -29.99
C LYS A 822 13.89 53.94 -30.06
N TRP A 823 12.87 53.13 -30.22
CA TRP A 823 12.98 51.69 -30.33
C TRP A 823 13.28 51.26 -31.77
N ASN A 824 14.55 51.33 -32.17
CA ASN A 824 14.93 51.27 -33.59
C ASN A 824 14.82 49.88 -34.25
N ASN A 825 14.74 48.79 -33.49
CA ASN A 825 14.80 47.42 -34.01
C ASN A 825 13.61 46.56 -33.58
N PHE A 826 12.48 47.17 -33.24
CA PHE A 826 11.25 46.46 -32.85
C PHE A 826 10.83 45.40 -33.87
N ALA A 827 10.95 45.73 -35.16
CA ALA A 827 10.65 44.85 -36.28
C ALA A 827 11.30 43.45 -36.17
N LEU A 828 12.44 43.32 -35.50
CA LEU A 828 13.10 42.02 -35.27
C LEU A 828 12.23 41.03 -34.51
N LEU A 829 11.28 41.49 -33.68
CA LEU A 829 10.36 40.61 -32.95
C LEU A 829 9.47 39.79 -33.88
N SER A 830 9.27 40.21 -35.13
CA SER A 830 8.58 39.43 -36.16
C SER A 830 9.24 38.07 -36.46
N THR A 831 10.52 37.93 -36.18
CA THR A 831 11.27 36.69 -36.35
C THR A 831 10.93 35.63 -35.29
N THR A 832 10.30 36.02 -34.18
CA THR A 832 9.95 35.13 -33.05
C THR A 832 8.61 34.38 -33.25
N SER A 833 8.21 33.56 -32.27
CA SER A 833 6.92 32.86 -32.20
C SER A 833 5.81 33.64 -31.48
N LEU A 834 6.01 34.94 -31.22
CA LEU A 834 5.14 35.78 -30.39
C LEU A 834 3.67 35.74 -30.85
N ARG A 835 2.78 35.47 -29.90
CA ARG A 835 1.32 35.45 -30.09
C ARG A 835 0.59 36.54 -29.31
N GLY A 836 1.23 37.13 -28.31
CA GLY A 836 0.66 38.21 -27.51
C GLY A 836 1.64 39.34 -27.26
N LEU A 837 1.17 40.58 -27.47
CA LEU A 837 1.91 41.80 -27.15
C LEU A 837 1.01 42.74 -26.36
N ASP A 838 1.45 43.09 -25.15
CA ASP A 838 0.85 44.18 -24.36
C ASP A 838 1.85 45.33 -24.30
N TYR A 839 1.52 46.44 -24.95
CA TYR A 839 2.31 47.68 -24.94
C TYR A 839 1.52 48.84 -24.31
N SER A 840 0.48 48.53 -23.53
CA SER A 840 -0.45 49.52 -22.99
C SER A 840 0.23 50.58 -22.11
N TYR A 841 -0.28 51.81 -22.09
CA TYR A 841 0.21 52.94 -21.29
C TYR A 841 1.71 53.25 -21.42
N SER A 842 2.34 52.77 -22.49
CA SER A 842 3.75 53.08 -22.79
C SER A 842 3.86 54.45 -23.42
N ALA A 843 5.01 55.12 -23.23
CA ALA A 843 5.17 56.50 -23.67
C ALA A 843 5.09 56.61 -25.22
N GLY A 844 4.17 57.44 -25.71
CA GLY A 844 4.02 57.74 -27.13
C GLY A 844 5.30 58.35 -27.72
N GLY A 845 5.71 57.88 -28.90
CA GLY A 845 6.89 58.37 -29.63
C GLY A 845 8.16 57.52 -29.49
N ILE A 846 8.17 56.50 -28.63
CA ILE A 846 9.25 55.50 -28.54
C ILE A 846 9.18 54.51 -29.71
N LEU A 847 7.98 54.03 -30.03
CA LEU A 847 7.70 53.00 -31.04
C LEU A 847 7.05 53.63 -32.28
N ASP A 848 7.55 53.31 -33.48
CA ASP A 848 6.89 53.67 -34.73
C ASP A 848 5.76 52.66 -35.01
N THR A 849 4.56 53.15 -35.33
CA THR A 849 3.42 52.28 -35.64
C THR A 849 3.61 51.46 -36.92
N ASN A 850 4.55 51.86 -37.80
CA ASN A 850 4.98 51.02 -38.91
C ASN A 850 5.72 49.75 -38.45
N ASP A 851 6.42 49.78 -37.31
CA ASP A 851 7.12 48.60 -36.80
C ASP A 851 6.12 47.55 -36.27
N ILE A 852 5.00 47.99 -35.70
CA ILE A 852 3.88 47.12 -35.30
C ILE A 852 3.19 46.53 -36.53
N ASN A 853 3.03 47.33 -37.59
CA ASN A 853 2.49 46.87 -38.86
C ASN A 853 3.34 45.72 -39.44
N GLU A 854 4.67 45.86 -39.43
CA GLU A 854 5.57 44.80 -39.87
C GLU A 854 5.33 43.50 -39.09
N LEU A 855 5.22 43.57 -37.75
CA LEU A 855 4.88 42.42 -36.91
C LEU A 855 3.54 41.77 -37.32
N LEU A 856 2.50 42.57 -37.55
CA LEU A 856 1.18 42.11 -37.99
C LEU A 856 1.21 41.48 -39.40
N SER A 857 2.10 41.94 -40.28
CA SER A 857 2.17 41.50 -41.68
C SER A 857 2.84 40.13 -41.89
N THR A 858 3.55 39.61 -40.88
CA THR A 858 4.45 38.45 -41.02
C THR A 858 3.80 37.07 -41.13
N GLY A 859 2.46 36.99 -41.23
CA GLY A 859 1.71 35.72 -41.39
C GLY A 859 1.73 34.79 -40.18
N LYS A 860 2.44 35.15 -39.09
CA LYS A 860 2.48 34.43 -37.81
C LYS A 860 1.26 34.79 -36.95
N ARG A 861 0.83 33.86 -36.10
CA ARG A 861 -0.44 33.92 -35.35
C ARG A 861 -0.39 34.88 -34.14
N LEU A 862 -0.21 36.19 -34.36
CA LEU A 862 -0.51 37.16 -33.31
C LEU A 862 -2.01 37.07 -33.02
N THR A 863 -2.35 36.82 -31.76
CA THR A 863 -3.73 36.64 -31.29
C THR A 863 -4.12 37.62 -30.19
N GLU A 864 -3.16 38.27 -29.55
CA GLU A 864 -3.42 39.24 -28.49
C GLU A 864 -2.59 40.49 -28.76
N LEU A 865 -3.26 41.64 -28.90
CA LEU A 865 -2.63 42.95 -29.07
C LEU A 865 -3.34 43.96 -28.16
N ASP A 866 -2.58 44.56 -27.26
CA ASP A 866 -3.04 45.64 -26.39
C ASP A 866 -2.18 46.89 -26.60
N LEU A 867 -2.79 47.93 -27.16
CA LEU A 867 -2.21 49.26 -27.38
C LEU A 867 -2.98 50.33 -26.61
N SER A 868 -3.60 49.95 -25.50
CA SER A 868 -4.40 50.88 -24.69
C SER A 868 -3.56 52.04 -24.15
N GLY A 869 -4.10 53.25 -24.07
CA GLY A 869 -3.46 54.38 -23.41
C GLY A 869 -2.13 54.84 -24.02
N CYS A 870 -1.85 54.51 -25.28
CA CYS A 870 -0.60 54.86 -25.98
C CYS A 870 -0.65 56.24 -26.67
N ALA A 871 -1.73 57.00 -26.49
CA ALA A 871 -2.00 58.27 -27.16
C ALA A 871 -1.94 58.21 -28.70
N LEU A 872 -2.43 57.11 -29.29
CA LEU A 872 -2.43 56.89 -30.74
C LEU A 872 -3.31 57.93 -31.45
N THR A 873 -2.74 58.59 -32.46
CA THR A 873 -3.47 59.51 -33.33
C THR A 873 -4.10 58.79 -34.52
N VAL A 874 -4.98 59.48 -35.25
CA VAL A 874 -5.52 58.99 -36.53
C VAL A 874 -4.38 58.63 -37.50
N GLN A 875 -3.31 59.43 -37.56
CA GLN A 875 -2.20 59.19 -38.47
C GLN A 875 -1.43 57.92 -38.10
N ASP A 876 -1.26 57.66 -36.80
CA ASP A 876 -0.65 56.43 -36.29
C ASP A 876 -1.49 55.21 -36.65
N LEU A 877 -2.82 55.31 -36.59
CA LEU A 877 -3.71 54.22 -37.01
C LEU A 877 -3.73 54.02 -38.52
N ILE A 878 -3.57 55.08 -39.31
CA ILE A 878 -3.37 54.98 -40.77
C ILE A 878 -2.09 54.23 -41.08
N HIS A 879 -0.99 54.52 -40.36
CA HIS A 879 0.27 53.81 -40.51
C HIS A 879 0.17 52.35 -40.05
N LEU A 880 -0.42 52.12 -38.88
CA LEU A 880 -0.65 50.78 -38.33
C LEU A 880 -1.48 49.91 -39.27
N CYS A 881 -2.51 50.47 -39.93
CA CYS A 881 -3.43 49.72 -40.78
C CYS A 881 -3.03 49.69 -42.27
N ARG A 882 -1.89 50.29 -42.64
CA ARG A 882 -1.46 50.41 -44.04
C ARG A 882 -1.11 49.03 -44.61
N ASP A 883 -1.66 48.69 -45.78
CA ASP A 883 -1.34 47.44 -46.50
C ASP A 883 -1.61 46.12 -45.73
N ILE A 884 -2.31 46.20 -44.58
CA ILE A 884 -2.72 45.04 -43.79
C ILE A 884 -4.02 44.46 -44.35
N GLN A 885 -3.96 43.22 -44.86
CA GLN A 885 -5.12 42.34 -45.05
C GLN A 885 -4.98 41.14 -44.12
N TYR A 886 -5.09 41.37 -42.82
CA TYR A 886 -4.93 40.31 -41.83
C TYR A 886 -6.18 39.41 -41.84
N CYS A 887 -5.98 38.11 -42.01
CA CYS A 887 -7.06 37.11 -42.01
C CYS A 887 -6.97 36.14 -40.82
N SER A 888 -6.05 36.37 -39.87
CA SER A 888 -5.92 35.51 -38.67
C SER A 888 -6.82 35.99 -37.53
N ASN A 889 -7.12 35.10 -36.59
CA ASN A 889 -8.09 35.37 -35.52
C ASN A 889 -7.42 35.97 -34.28
N PHE A 890 -8.04 36.99 -33.69
CA PHE A 890 -7.65 37.59 -32.42
C PHE A 890 -8.48 37.05 -31.27
N LYS A 891 -7.81 36.77 -30.15
CA LYS A 891 -8.41 36.60 -28.83
C LYS A 891 -8.68 37.96 -28.17
N LEU A 892 -7.71 38.88 -28.26
CA LEU A 892 -7.80 40.22 -27.68
C LEU A 892 -7.25 41.24 -28.67
N LEU A 893 -8.04 42.29 -28.91
CA LEU A 893 -7.60 43.49 -29.60
C LEU A 893 -8.08 44.70 -28.80
N SER A 894 -7.17 45.46 -28.20
CA SER A 894 -7.50 46.59 -27.33
C SER A 894 -6.81 47.87 -27.77
N PHE A 895 -7.59 48.94 -27.86
CA PHE A 895 -7.15 50.32 -28.11
C PHE A 895 -7.70 51.28 -27.04
N GLN A 896 -8.15 50.75 -25.91
CA GLN A 896 -8.80 51.53 -24.86
C GLN A 896 -7.98 52.78 -24.46
N HIS A 897 -8.63 53.90 -24.11
CA HIS A 897 -7.97 55.14 -23.68
C HIS A 897 -7.06 55.83 -24.74
N ASN A 898 -7.25 55.55 -26.04
CA ASN A 898 -6.66 56.36 -27.12
C ASN A 898 -7.64 57.43 -27.60
N THR A 899 -7.79 58.50 -26.83
CA THR A 899 -8.81 59.55 -27.06
C THR A 899 -8.70 60.28 -28.40
N THR A 900 -7.52 60.26 -29.02
CA THR A 900 -7.19 60.88 -30.32
C THR A 900 -7.45 59.97 -31.53
N MET A 901 -7.95 58.75 -31.32
CA MET A 901 -8.32 57.81 -32.38
C MET A 901 -9.47 58.36 -33.24
N SER A 902 -10.49 58.95 -32.62
CA SER A 902 -11.70 59.48 -33.28
C SER A 902 -12.44 58.46 -34.17
N ASP A 903 -13.53 58.91 -34.82
CA ASP A 903 -14.30 58.06 -35.74
C ASP A 903 -13.50 57.62 -36.97
N GLU A 904 -12.57 58.45 -37.45
CA GLU A 904 -11.74 58.11 -38.62
C GLU A 904 -10.78 56.94 -38.30
N GLY A 905 -10.14 56.96 -37.12
CA GLY A 905 -9.24 55.89 -36.70
C GLY A 905 -9.97 54.56 -36.54
N LEU A 906 -11.19 54.56 -35.98
CA LEU A 906 -12.00 53.35 -35.89
C LEU A 906 -12.35 52.79 -37.29
N GLN A 907 -12.69 53.65 -38.24
CA GLN A 907 -13.00 53.21 -39.60
C GLN A 907 -11.79 52.53 -40.25
N ARG A 908 -10.56 53.00 -39.99
CA ARG A 908 -9.33 52.35 -40.47
C ARG A 908 -9.14 50.97 -39.86
N LEU A 909 -9.32 50.84 -38.54
CA LEU A 909 -9.26 49.55 -37.83
C LEU A 909 -10.28 48.56 -38.39
N TYR A 910 -11.53 48.99 -38.58
CA TYR A 910 -12.56 48.16 -39.19
C TYR A 910 -12.14 47.67 -40.58
N GLN A 911 -11.63 48.53 -41.46
CA GLN A 911 -11.22 48.09 -42.80
C GLN A 911 -10.08 47.07 -42.77
N ALA A 912 -9.13 47.21 -41.86
CA ALA A 912 -7.99 46.30 -41.73
C ALA A 912 -8.36 44.95 -41.10
N PHE A 913 -9.27 44.93 -40.12
CA PHE A 913 -9.58 43.75 -39.31
C PHE A 913 -10.97 43.14 -39.54
N LYS A 914 -11.81 43.67 -40.45
CA LYS A 914 -13.15 43.14 -40.77
C LYS A 914 -13.17 41.68 -41.21
N GLN A 915 -12.05 41.11 -41.67
CA GLN A 915 -11.97 39.69 -42.05
C GLN A 915 -11.50 38.77 -40.92
N CYS A 916 -11.08 39.34 -39.77
CA CYS A 916 -10.57 38.60 -38.62
C CYS A 916 -11.72 38.18 -37.70
N LYS A 917 -11.66 36.96 -37.12
CA LYS A 917 -12.50 36.65 -35.96
C LYS A 917 -11.86 37.20 -34.68
N ILE A 918 -12.57 38.07 -33.97
CA ILE A 918 -12.09 38.75 -32.76
C ILE A 918 -12.93 38.28 -31.58
N SER A 919 -12.30 37.64 -30.59
CA SER A 919 -13.01 37.18 -29.40
C SER A 919 -13.37 38.35 -28.48
N LYS A 920 -12.45 39.30 -28.28
CA LYS A 920 -12.69 40.52 -27.50
C LYS A 920 -12.09 41.74 -28.18
N LEU A 921 -12.94 42.72 -28.50
CA LEU A 921 -12.55 44.05 -28.97
C LEU A 921 -12.82 45.08 -27.87
N ASP A 922 -11.82 45.89 -27.52
CA ASP A 922 -12.00 47.01 -26.59
C ASP A 922 -11.59 48.34 -27.24
N VAL A 923 -12.57 49.23 -27.40
CA VAL A 923 -12.39 50.60 -27.92
C VAL A 923 -12.99 51.62 -26.96
N SER A 924 -12.92 51.31 -25.66
CA SER A 924 -13.44 52.18 -24.62
C SER A 924 -12.61 53.47 -24.51
N TYR A 925 -13.26 54.61 -24.22
CA TYR A 925 -12.60 55.91 -24.05
C TYR A 925 -11.69 56.32 -25.22
N CYS A 926 -12.13 56.11 -26.46
CA CYS A 926 -11.35 56.39 -27.68
C CYS A 926 -11.79 57.66 -28.43
N GLY A 927 -12.65 58.48 -27.81
CA GLY A 927 -13.16 59.71 -28.42
C GLY A 927 -14.13 59.44 -29.58
N LEU A 928 -14.86 58.32 -29.54
CA LEU A 928 -15.81 57.92 -30.57
C LEU A 928 -17.13 58.65 -30.43
N THR A 929 -17.76 59.00 -31.56
CA THR A 929 -19.06 59.67 -31.63
C THR A 929 -20.11 58.81 -32.33
N SER A 930 -21.32 59.34 -32.50
CA SER A 930 -22.41 58.69 -33.24
C SER A 930 -22.06 58.17 -34.64
N LYS A 931 -21.03 58.70 -35.33
CA LYS A 931 -20.58 58.15 -36.62
C LYS A 931 -19.98 56.74 -36.47
N SER A 932 -19.24 56.51 -35.40
CA SER A 932 -18.63 55.21 -35.08
C SER A 932 -19.66 54.14 -34.69
N ALA A 933 -20.81 54.54 -34.16
CA ALA A 933 -21.87 53.60 -33.79
C ALA A 933 -22.31 52.74 -34.98
N VAL A 934 -22.42 53.34 -36.18
CA VAL A 934 -22.77 52.63 -37.41
C VAL A 934 -21.69 51.61 -37.79
N THR A 935 -20.42 52.00 -37.76
CA THR A 935 -19.29 51.13 -38.05
C THR A 935 -19.21 49.94 -37.07
N LEU A 936 -19.44 50.18 -35.77
CA LEU A 936 -19.44 49.13 -34.75
C LEU A 936 -20.62 48.17 -34.91
N ALA A 937 -21.82 48.67 -35.22
CA ALA A 937 -22.99 47.84 -35.48
C ALA A 937 -22.76 46.97 -36.73
N GLN A 938 -22.20 47.55 -37.79
CA GLN A 938 -21.83 46.82 -39.00
C GLN A 938 -20.81 45.72 -38.70
N TRP A 939 -19.72 46.06 -38.01
CA TRP A 939 -18.67 45.10 -37.66
C TRP A 939 -19.17 43.96 -36.76
N ALA A 940 -20.12 44.25 -35.86
CA ALA A 940 -20.79 43.24 -35.06
C ALA A 940 -21.76 42.38 -35.90
N SER A 941 -22.51 42.96 -36.83
CA SER A 941 -23.47 42.26 -37.70
C SER A 941 -22.82 41.30 -38.68
N GLU A 942 -21.55 41.52 -39.02
CA GLU A 942 -20.74 40.60 -39.84
C GLU A 942 -20.38 39.30 -39.09
N GLY A 943 -20.68 39.21 -37.79
CA GLY A 943 -20.46 38.00 -36.98
C GLY A 943 -18.99 37.69 -36.70
N THR A 944 -18.11 38.66 -36.95
CA THR A 944 -16.66 38.53 -36.78
C THR A 944 -16.20 38.82 -35.36
N ILE A 945 -16.99 39.52 -34.55
CA ILE A 945 -16.67 39.84 -33.16
C ILE A 945 -17.54 38.99 -32.23
N LYS A 946 -16.97 38.48 -31.14
CA LYS A 946 -17.74 37.78 -30.09
C LYS A 946 -18.11 38.70 -28.94
N GLU A 947 -17.16 39.47 -28.41
CA GLU A 947 -17.38 40.42 -27.32
C GLU A 947 -16.78 41.79 -27.67
N MET A 948 -17.51 42.86 -27.36
CA MET A 948 -17.13 44.24 -27.64
C MET A 948 -17.38 45.14 -26.41
N THR A 949 -16.37 45.91 -26.02
CA THR A 949 -16.50 46.96 -25.00
C THR A 949 -16.35 48.33 -25.64
N ILE A 950 -17.33 49.21 -25.44
CA ILE A 950 -17.39 50.55 -26.06
C ILE A 950 -17.63 51.68 -25.04
N THR A 951 -17.37 51.40 -23.77
CA THR A 951 -17.61 52.30 -22.62
C THR A 951 -16.85 53.64 -22.76
N GLY A 952 -17.36 54.71 -22.16
CA GLY A 952 -16.67 56.00 -22.13
C GLY A 952 -16.64 56.79 -23.45
N ASN A 953 -17.47 56.45 -24.44
CA ASN A 953 -17.60 57.17 -25.72
C ASN A 953 -18.98 57.86 -25.87
N ASP A 954 -19.08 58.89 -26.71
CA ASP A 954 -20.33 59.64 -26.96
C ASP A 954 -21.08 59.13 -28.20
N LEU A 955 -21.39 57.83 -28.20
CA LEU A 955 -21.96 57.12 -29.36
C LEU A 955 -23.44 57.42 -29.60
N PHE A 956 -24.19 57.74 -28.54
CA PHE A 956 -25.66 57.84 -28.59
C PHE A 956 -26.18 59.13 -27.94
N PRO A 957 -25.85 60.31 -28.48
CA PRO A 957 -26.35 61.57 -27.91
C PRO A 957 -27.88 61.74 -28.09
N THR A 958 -28.52 60.98 -28.99
CA THR A 958 -29.98 60.99 -29.21
C THR A 958 -30.60 59.59 -29.23
N GLU A 959 -31.90 59.48 -28.91
CA GLU A 959 -32.65 58.20 -28.94
C GLU A 959 -32.74 57.59 -30.35
N HIS A 960 -32.79 58.43 -31.37
CA HIS A 960 -32.83 57.99 -32.76
C HIS A 960 -31.58 57.19 -33.13
N GLN A 961 -30.40 57.66 -32.73
CA GLN A 961 -29.12 56.99 -33.02
C GLN A 961 -28.97 55.67 -32.25
N PHE A 962 -29.43 55.62 -30.99
CA PHE A 962 -29.48 54.36 -30.25
C PHE A 962 -30.41 53.34 -30.90
N SER A 963 -31.60 53.77 -31.32
CA SER A 963 -32.58 52.90 -31.99
C SER A 963 -32.05 52.38 -33.33
N GLN A 964 -31.39 53.24 -34.12
CA GLN A 964 -30.75 52.87 -35.37
C GLN A 964 -29.61 51.85 -35.16
N PHE A 965 -28.82 52.01 -34.10
CA PHE A 965 -27.79 51.04 -33.73
C PHE A 965 -28.39 49.68 -33.40
N ILE A 966 -29.46 49.63 -32.59
CA ILE A 966 -30.15 48.38 -32.25
C ILE A 966 -30.74 47.69 -33.49
N GLU A 967 -31.32 48.46 -34.42
CA GLU A 967 -31.86 47.91 -35.67
C GLU A 967 -30.77 47.27 -36.54
N MET A 968 -29.64 47.95 -36.73
CA MET A 968 -28.50 47.40 -37.46
C MET A 968 -27.86 46.20 -36.75
N TYR A 969 -27.92 46.19 -35.42
CA TYR A 969 -27.37 45.14 -34.58
C TYR A 969 -28.30 43.91 -34.48
N ALA A 970 -29.58 44.02 -34.86
CA ALA A 970 -30.61 43.03 -34.55
C ALA A 970 -30.30 41.59 -35.01
N ASN A 971 -29.39 41.41 -35.97
CA ASN A 971 -28.95 40.12 -36.51
C ASN A 971 -27.58 39.65 -35.98
N SER A 972 -27.00 40.30 -34.95
CA SER A 972 -25.69 39.99 -34.38
C SER A 972 -25.80 39.18 -33.08
N ASP A 973 -24.95 38.16 -32.97
CA ASP A 973 -24.73 37.38 -31.73
C ASP A 973 -23.56 37.95 -30.88
N THR A 974 -23.01 39.11 -31.25
CA THR A 974 -21.96 39.77 -30.47
C THR A 974 -22.50 40.12 -29.08
N LYS A 975 -21.64 40.13 -28.06
CA LYS A 975 -21.96 40.63 -26.73
C LYS A 975 -21.37 42.02 -26.55
N VAL A 976 -22.19 43.03 -26.26
CA VAL A 976 -21.74 44.42 -26.14
C VAL A 976 -21.84 44.91 -24.70
N THR A 977 -20.77 45.52 -24.22
CA THR A 977 -20.70 46.23 -22.93
C THR A 977 -20.59 47.73 -23.18
N LEU A 978 -21.52 48.50 -22.61
CA LEU A 978 -21.57 49.96 -22.74
C LEU A 978 -22.10 50.63 -21.46
N ASP A 979 -21.79 51.93 -21.30
CA ASP A 979 -22.18 52.71 -20.13
C ASP A 979 -23.57 53.32 -20.31
N PHE A 980 -24.33 53.41 -19.21
CA PHE A 980 -25.58 54.17 -19.13
C PHE A 980 -25.43 55.33 -18.15
N ALA A 981 -25.89 56.52 -18.54
CA ALA A 981 -26.06 57.63 -17.60
C ALA A 981 -27.40 57.51 -16.86
N GLU A 982 -27.44 57.88 -15.57
CA GLU A 982 -28.64 57.90 -14.69
C GLU A 982 -29.78 58.82 -15.19
N SER A 983 -29.58 59.52 -16.31
CA SER A 983 -30.58 60.38 -16.97
C SER A 983 -30.86 60.00 -18.43
N SER A 984 -30.39 58.82 -18.88
CA SER A 984 -30.53 58.40 -20.28
C SER A 984 -31.94 57.87 -20.59
N PHE A 985 -32.50 58.24 -21.74
CA PHE A 985 -33.78 57.73 -22.29
C PHE A 985 -33.82 56.19 -22.46
N ILE A 986 -32.70 55.51 -22.23
CA ILE A 986 -32.51 54.07 -22.40
C ILE A 986 -32.87 53.29 -21.11
N GLU A 987 -32.97 53.96 -19.97
CA GLU A 987 -33.16 53.32 -18.67
C GLU A 987 -34.51 52.57 -18.54
N ASN A 988 -35.53 53.04 -19.28
CA ASN A 988 -36.91 52.52 -19.26
C ASN A 988 -37.24 51.45 -20.31
N LYS A 989 -36.27 50.96 -21.09
CA LYS A 989 -36.48 49.91 -22.12
C LYS A 989 -35.96 48.54 -21.65
N MET A 990 -36.69 47.47 -21.97
CA MET A 990 -36.23 46.08 -21.78
C MET A 990 -34.90 45.91 -22.52
N ILE A 991 -33.83 45.63 -21.78
CA ILE A 991 -32.51 45.42 -22.36
C ILE A 991 -32.42 44.00 -22.92
N PRO A 992 -32.02 43.83 -24.19
CA PRO A 992 -31.79 42.52 -24.77
C PRO A 992 -30.69 41.74 -24.03
N SER A 993 -30.81 40.42 -23.94
CA SER A 993 -29.89 39.54 -23.18
C SER A 993 -28.42 39.57 -23.63
N TRP A 994 -28.13 40.05 -24.84
CA TRP A 994 -26.79 40.21 -25.40
C TRP A 994 -26.06 41.49 -24.94
N MET A 995 -26.76 42.40 -24.25
CA MET A 995 -26.25 43.70 -23.84
C MET A 995 -26.00 43.74 -22.32
N LEU A 996 -24.76 43.99 -21.90
CA LEU A 996 -24.39 44.10 -20.49
C LEU A 996 -24.33 45.55 -20.02
N ARG A 997 -24.97 45.83 -18.87
CA ARG A 997 -24.91 47.12 -18.18
C ARG A 997 -23.62 47.25 -17.36
N LYS A 998 -22.91 48.37 -17.51
CA LYS A 998 -21.89 48.83 -16.57
C LYS A 998 -22.29 50.21 -16.04
N ALA A 999 -22.26 50.41 -14.73
CA ALA A 999 -22.54 51.72 -14.14
C ALA A 999 -21.43 52.69 -14.56
N LYS A 1000 -21.80 53.89 -15.03
CA LYS A 1000 -20.85 54.92 -15.43
C LYS A 1000 -20.00 55.31 -14.21
N GLN A 1001 -18.73 54.94 -14.19
CA GLN A 1001 -17.84 55.35 -13.09
C GLN A 1001 -17.55 56.85 -13.22
N PRO A 1002 -17.56 57.61 -12.11
CA PRO A 1002 -17.15 59.01 -12.13
C PRO A 1002 -15.70 59.08 -12.62
N THR A 1003 -15.48 59.81 -13.71
CA THR A 1003 -14.16 60.08 -14.26
C THR A 1003 -13.36 60.86 -13.22
N THR A 1004 -12.47 60.18 -12.49
CA THR A 1004 -11.38 60.84 -11.79
C THR A 1004 -10.31 61.16 -12.84
N PRO A 1005 -9.82 62.41 -12.92
CA PRO A 1005 -8.73 62.73 -13.82
C PRO A 1005 -7.47 62.07 -13.26
N PHE A 1006 -6.95 61.07 -13.98
CA PHE A 1006 -5.57 60.61 -13.83
C PHE A 1006 -4.74 61.22 -14.96
#